data_AF-A0A419F150-F1
#
_entry.id   AF-A0A419F150-F1
#
_cell.length_a   1.000
_cell.length_b   1.000
_cell.length_c   1.000
_cell.angle_alpha   90.00
_cell.angle_beta   90.00
_cell.angle_gamma   90.00
#
_symmetry.space_group_name_H-M   'P 1'
#
loop_
_entity.id
_entity.type
_entity.pdbx_description
1 polymer ?
#
loop_
_entity_poly.entity_id
_entity_poly.type
_entity_poly.pdbx_seq_one_letter_code
_entity_poly.pdbx_strand_id
1 'polypeptide(L)'
;MKSKSRTIIFLFLIVGFIFPQGKNINQSSTLPANIKLKLNNQKEINKPLDVHDLRDTLNYRDCTDLIYSLMFGGQDVILQWFQAPADMIIREIGINCRADSGATVQVGLRKMNLPVDSIYKLQNEQLGYYIVQENGKYSFSPFDDNQSDTINWISNKITEEPFGEDLLSEYFSLEIKKENNDEYQWLQMNLLGYFPEIKAGEIIAVTIKNISAISDSSIIYIKEGCSLKNFGWKYYATDRISPGGLNDSTGIGWWNKEGHTFDMALAVEVTGCTPPEIYNITKLPTTMSTEDREVSATVMWGCSDTVNAVSILYKINDENIWREISMVNDSSYSWKGILPGQPGNTKVTYIIKAYFNDNSIISPEEIVYFIFVPTTNTLLVFNGLYYTPNSNLYPQDYYFGVSDFTNYTVRQFPRDVWAYGPLTDELVSFYNNIIEITTPSPNEYNDSVIVKWLDSSPNHNYFLAGQEWLGHRYDYRDSSFLAGSFEYDNLGITHSFNDVSYANTTGQYFPSRLYPVQGSLLCGDLYKLYNLQTPGDSLQYNPNYELGESYHNWIDGYRVDTNSVEVDMYVESRGIGGQAHVELLPCASHLTLPAGNKIAFFSFDPLAINSSPDYYWYGFSIESPQNKVLDWFDITSDVNETKMLLPGEFMLYQNYPNPFNPVTKIKYTIPHVKTGYTPSLQNVTLKIYDILGKEI
;
A
#
# COMPACT_ATOMS: atom_id res chain seq x y z
N MET A 1 -30.78 -28.04 54.35
CA MET A 1 -31.49 -29.32 54.11
C MET A 1 -31.16 -29.77 52.70
N LYS A 2 -30.07 -30.53 52.50
CA LYS A 2 -30.00 -32.00 52.28
C LYS A 2 -30.88 -32.57 51.15
N SER A 3 -30.19 -33.36 50.31
CA SER A 3 -30.65 -34.51 49.49
C SER A 3 -31.18 -34.17 48.09
N LYS A 4 -30.78 -34.81 46.97
CA LYS A 4 -30.04 -36.07 46.73
C LYS A 4 -29.57 -36.13 45.26
N SER A 5 -28.40 -36.76 45.05
CA SER A 5 -27.84 -37.22 43.77
C SER A 5 -28.60 -38.44 43.20
N ARG A 6 -28.60 -38.63 41.87
CA ARG A 6 -28.56 -39.95 41.20
C ARG A 6 -27.83 -39.91 39.84
N THR A 7 -26.73 -40.64 39.80
CA THR A 7 -25.96 -41.14 38.65
C THR A 7 -26.72 -42.27 37.93
N ILE A 8 -26.58 -42.38 36.60
CA ILE A 8 -26.99 -43.56 35.82
C ILE A 8 -25.75 -44.12 35.10
N ILE A 9 -25.47 -45.38 35.38
CA ILE A 9 -24.45 -46.25 34.77
C ILE A 9 -25.19 -47.18 33.81
N PHE A 10 -24.67 -47.42 32.62
CA PHE A 10 -25.01 -48.60 31.82
C PHE A 10 -23.73 -49.36 31.48
N LEU A 11 -23.72 -50.62 31.93
CA LEU A 11 -22.75 -51.65 31.61
C LEU A 11 -23.58 -52.81 31.04
N PHE A 12 -23.25 -53.31 29.85
CA PHE A 12 -23.48 -54.72 29.51
C PHE A 12 -22.45 -55.22 28.52
N LEU A 13 -22.06 -56.45 28.77
CA LEU A 13 -20.95 -57.25 28.27
C LEU A 13 -21.60 -58.45 27.56
N ILE A 14 -20.94 -59.03 26.54
CA ILE A 14 -20.76 -60.49 26.30
C ILE A 14 -20.70 -60.89 24.79
N VAL A 15 -19.47 -61.30 24.40
CA VAL A 15 -19.03 -62.55 23.72
C VAL A 15 -19.60 -62.95 22.33
N GLY A 16 -18.71 -62.88 21.33
CA GLY A 16 -18.02 -64.03 20.72
C GLY A 16 -18.63 -64.69 19.46
N PHE A 17 -17.80 -64.93 18.43
CA PHE A 17 -17.62 -66.25 17.80
C PHE A 17 -16.55 -66.26 16.67
N ILE A 18 -15.62 -67.23 16.77
CA ILE A 18 -15.00 -68.11 15.75
C ILE A 18 -14.12 -67.54 14.60
N PHE A 19 -12.87 -68.02 14.59
CA PHE A 19 -11.94 -68.12 13.44
C PHE A 19 -12.29 -69.31 12.52
N PRO A 20 -11.84 -69.27 11.24
CA PRO A 20 -10.99 -70.37 10.81
C PRO A 20 -9.73 -69.96 10.02
N GLN A 21 -8.77 -70.88 10.05
CA GLN A 21 -7.41 -70.86 9.51
C GLN A 21 -7.33 -70.97 7.97
N GLY A 22 -6.30 -70.32 7.40
CA GLY A 22 -5.19 -70.99 6.70
C GLY A 22 -5.30 -71.34 5.20
N LYS A 23 -4.33 -70.84 4.41
CA LYS A 23 -3.54 -71.64 3.45
C LYS A 23 -2.31 -70.88 2.91
N ASN A 24 -1.16 -71.54 3.02
CA ASN A 24 0.15 -71.23 2.43
C ASN A 24 0.16 -71.42 0.89
N ILE A 25 1.18 -70.87 0.18
CA ILE A 25 2.24 -71.64 -0.52
C ILE A 25 3.16 -70.76 -1.43
N ASN A 26 4.46 -70.86 -1.12
CA ASN A 26 5.70 -70.91 -1.93
C ASN A 26 6.40 -69.71 -2.63
N GLN A 27 7.66 -69.59 -2.19
CA GLN A 27 8.84 -69.01 -2.81
C GLN A 27 9.21 -69.63 -4.16
N SER A 28 9.91 -68.84 -4.99
CA SER A 28 10.98 -69.32 -5.87
C SER A 28 12.11 -68.28 -5.91
N SER A 29 13.32 -68.76 -5.61
CA SER A 29 14.60 -68.07 -5.60
C SER A 29 15.41 -68.42 -6.83
N THR A 30 16.12 -67.47 -7.44
CA THR A 30 17.39 -67.74 -8.14
C THR A 30 18.30 -66.51 -8.13
N LEU A 31 19.39 -66.60 -7.38
CA LEU A 31 20.64 -65.85 -7.54
C LEU A 31 21.64 -66.74 -8.30
N PRO A 32 22.55 -66.15 -9.10
CA PRO A 32 23.99 -66.36 -8.88
C PRO A 32 24.74 -65.01 -9.01
N ALA A 33 25.61 -64.58 -8.09
CA ALA A 33 26.87 -65.12 -7.54
C ALA A 33 28.04 -64.23 -7.99
N ASN A 34 28.86 -63.82 -7.00
CA ASN A 34 30.11 -63.03 -7.03
C ASN A 34 29.86 -61.50 -6.94
N ILE A 35 30.32 -60.74 -5.93
CA ILE A 35 31.66 -60.67 -5.31
C ILE A 35 31.55 -60.05 -3.88
N LYS A 36 32.27 -60.61 -2.89
CA LYS A 36 32.74 -59.96 -1.64
C LYS A 36 34.10 -59.31 -1.98
N LEU A 37 34.55 -58.10 -1.60
CA LEU A 37 34.55 -57.36 -0.33
C LEU A 37 35.30 -56.01 -0.54
N LYS A 38 34.85 -54.91 0.11
CA LYS A 38 35.58 -53.87 0.90
C LYS A 38 35.15 -52.40 0.68
N LEU A 39 35.13 -51.70 1.82
CA LEU A 39 34.67 -50.36 2.12
C LEU A 39 35.26 -49.25 1.24
N ASN A 40 34.46 -48.20 0.98
CA ASN A 40 34.84 -46.84 1.34
C ASN A 40 33.63 -45.91 1.46
N ASN A 41 33.79 -44.95 2.36
CA ASN A 41 32.87 -43.89 2.75
C ASN A 41 32.33 -43.09 1.57
N GLN A 42 31.01 -42.91 1.56
CA GLN A 42 30.24 -41.69 1.29
C GLN A 42 28.82 -42.15 0.95
N LYS A 43 27.89 -42.04 1.92
CA LYS A 43 26.48 -42.01 1.57
C LYS A 43 26.27 -40.60 1.02
N GLU A 44 26.30 -40.48 -0.31
CA GLU A 44 25.62 -39.38 -0.98
C GLU A 44 24.21 -39.28 -0.39
N ILE A 45 23.92 -38.13 0.21
CA ILE A 45 22.58 -37.78 0.66
C ILE A 45 21.76 -37.76 -0.62
N ASN A 46 20.76 -38.65 -0.68
CA ASN A 46 19.80 -38.73 -1.77
C ASN A 46 19.33 -37.31 -2.14
N LYS A 47 19.33 -37.00 -3.43
CA LYS A 47 18.69 -35.81 -3.98
C LYS A 47 17.31 -35.63 -3.34
N PRO A 48 16.93 -34.41 -2.92
CA PRO A 48 15.59 -34.16 -2.39
C PRO A 48 14.57 -34.55 -3.46
N LEU A 49 13.53 -35.25 -3.03
CA LEU A 49 12.35 -35.48 -3.84
C LEU A 49 11.81 -34.11 -4.28
N ASP A 50 11.48 -34.02 -5.57
CA ASP A 50 10.82 -32.86 -6.18
C ASP A 50 9.63 -32.46 -5.31
N VAL A 51 9.49 -31.15 -5.01
CA VAL A 51 8.52 -30.54 -4.08
C VAL A 51 7.05 -30.67 -4.58
N HIS A 52 6.82 -31.48 -5.61
CA HIS A 52 5.54 -31.60 -6.29
C HIS A 52 4.64 -32.74 -5.81
N ASP A 53 5.07 -33.59 -4.85
CA ASP A 53 4.27 -34.76 -4.44
C ASP A 53 4.01 -34.94 -2.93
N LEU A 54 4.25 -33.93 -2.09
CA LEU A 54 3.80 -33.94 -0.68
C LEU A 54 3.25 -32.57 -0.24
N ARG A 55 1.91 -32.50 -0.12
CA ARG A 55 1.04 -31.84 0.89
C ARG A 55 1.34 -30.40 1.35
N ASP A 56 0.27 -29.65 1.62
CA ASP A 56 0.24 -28.20 1.91
C ASP A 56 1.42 -27.66 2.75
N THR A 57 1.92 -26.47 2.38
CA THR A 57 3.06 -25.81 3.07
C THR A 57 2.60 -24.54 3.76
N LEU A 58 2.90 -24.38 5.05
CA LEU A 58 2.75 -23.11 5.77
C LEU A 58 4.04 -22.30 5.64
N ASN A 59 3.98 -21.14 5.01
CA ASN A 59 5.09 -20.20 4.86
C ASN A 59 4.55 -18.77 4.62
N TYR A 60 5.43 -17.76 4.58
CA TYR A 60 5.07 -16.36 4.33
C TYR A 60 5.71 -15.77 3.05
N ARG A 61 6.10 -16.60 2.06
CA ARG A 61 6.80 -16.13 0.84
C ARG A 61 5.93 -15.29 -0.11
N ASP A 62 4.61 -15.39 -0.02
CA ASP A 62 3.69 -14.70 -0.96
C ASP A 62 3.67 -13.17 -0.80
N CYS A 63 4.36 -12.63 0.20
CA CYS A 63 4.59 -11.20 0.34
C CYS A 63 5.93 -10.82 -0.33
N THR A 64 5.97 -9.80 -1.18
CA THR A 64 7.17 -9.44 -1.95
C THR A 64 8.29 -8.83 -1.07
N ASP A 65 9.54 -8.86 -1.58
CA ASP A 65 10.77 -8.25 -1.03
C ASP A 65 11.54 -8.99 0.09
N LEU A 66 11.73 -10.30 -0.03
CA LEU A 66 12.66 -11.05 0.83
C LEU A 66 14.13 -10.78 0.45
N ILE A 67 14.95 -10.39 1.43
CA ILE A 67 16.42 -10.23 1.29
C ILE A 67 17.16 -10.92 2.45
N TYR A 68 18.40 -11.35 2.22
CA TYR A 68 19.28 -11.84 3.28
C TYR A 68 19.86 -10.67 4.08
N SER A 69 19.08 -10.06 4.97
CA SER A 69 19.51 -8.88 5.75
C SER A 69 19.82 -9.17 7.22
N LEU A 70 19.17 -10.16 7.85
CA LEU A 70 19.39 -10.38 9.28
C LEU A 70 20.51 -11.37 9.57
N MET A 71 21.52 -10.85 10.25
CA MET A 71 22.65 -11.60 10.79
C MET A 71 22.36 -12.07 12.21
N PHE A 72 22.67 -13.33 12.52
CA PHE A 72 22.73 -13.83 13.89
C PHE A 72 23.95 -14.72 14.09
N GLY A 73 24.65 -14.52 15.21
CA GLY A 73 25.92 -15.18 15.52
C GLY A 73 25.79 -16.15 16.69
N GLY A 74 26.92 -16.67 17.17
CA GLY A 74 27.00 -17.68 18.23
C GLY A 74 26.03 -17.44 19.40
N GLN A 75 25.28 -18.48 19.72
CA GLN A 75 24.24 -18.60 20.75
C GLN A 75 22.95 -17.77 20.57
N ASP A 76 22.86 -16.89 19.56
CA ASP A 76 21.59 -16.20 19.25
C ASP A 76 20.51 -17.21 18.82
N VAL A 77 19.25 -16.88 19.11
CA VAL A 77 18.08 -17.69 18.70
C VAL A 77 17.15 -16.84 17.84
N ILE A 78 16.60 -17.45 16.79
CA ILE A 78 15.57 -16.87 15.94
C ILE A 78 14.31 -17.72 16.08
N LEU A 79 13.14 -17.07 16.08
CA LEU A 79 11.84 -17.71 16.16
C LEU A 79 10.90 -17.14 15.10
N GLN A 80 10.28 -18.01 14.31
CA GLN A 80 9.15 -17.69 13.44
C GLN A 80 7.94 -18.53 13.83
N TRP A 81 6.76 -17.93 13.83
CA TRP A 81 5.53 -18.60 14.24
C TRP A 81 4.50 -18.69 13.12
N PHE A 82 3.61 -19.69 13.24
CA PHE A 82 2.54 -20.04 12.32
C PHE A 82 1.28 -20.41 13.12
N GLN A 83 0.11 -19.98 12.65
CA GLN A 83 -1.16 -20.46 13.17
C GLN A 83 -1.67 -21.61 12.30
N ALA A 84 -2.06 -22.73 12.92
CA ALA A 84 -2.57 -23.89 12.21
C ALA A 84 -3.96 -23.60 11.61
N PRO A 85 -4.14 -23.67 10.27
CA PRO A 85 -5.44 -23.36 9.64
C PRO A 85 -6.47 -24.48 9.80
N ALA A 86 -6.02 -25.70 10.09
CA ALA A 86 -6.81 -26.90 10.30
C ALA A 86 -6.03 -27.85 11.23
N ASP A 87 -6.66 -28.93 11.69
CA ASP A 87 -5.91 -30.02 12.31
C ASP A 87 -4.87 -30.52 11.29
N MET A 88 -3.62 -30.65 11.72
CA MET A 88 -2.52 -30.97 10.83
C MET A 88 -1.44 -31.77 11.54
N ILE A 89 -0.65 -32.50 10.76
CA ILE A 89 0.52 -33.23 11.20
C ILE A 89 1.75 -32.57 10.57
N ILE A 90 2.71 -32.13 11.38
CA ILE A 90 3.94 -31.53 10.86
C ILE A 90 4.87 -32.64 10.36
N ARG A 91 5.25 -32.58 9.08
CA ARG A 91 6.11 -33.56 8.42
C ARG A 91 7.55 -33.09 8.35
N GLU A 92 7.77 -31.81 8.03
CA GLU A 92 9.11 -31.24 7.83
C GLU A 92 9.17 -29.77 8.26
N ILE A 93 10.36 -29.31 8.66
CA ILE A 93 10.67 -27.91 8.94
C ILE A 93 11.64 -27.41 7.87
N GLY A 94 11.27 -26.34 7.16
CA GLY A 94 12.08 -25.70 6.14
C GLY A 94 12.71 -24.41 6.66
N ILE A 95 14.01 -24.24 6.46
CA ILE A 95 14.74 -23.02 6.89
C ILE A 95 15.50 -22.44 5.70
N ASN A 96 15.29 -21.15 5.41
CA ASN A 96 16.03 -20.43 4.38
C ASN A 96 17.09 -19.50 4.99
N CYS A 97 18.29 -20.05 5.18
CA CYS A 97 19.46 -19.31 5.65
C CYS A 97 20.74 -19.72 4.92
N ARG A 98 21.79 -18.91 5.05
CA ARG A 98 23.14 -19.17 4.54
C ARG A 98 24.21 -18.70 5.54
N ALA A 99 25.43 -19.22 5.43
CA ALA A 99 26.56 -18.80 6.26
C ALA A 99 27.86 -18.76 5.46
N ASP A 100 28.65 -17.68 5.53
CA ASP A 100 29.86 -17.58 4.69
C ASP A 100 30.99 -18.55 5.12
N SER A 101 30.88 -19.13 6.32
CA SER A 101 31.72 -20.19 6.88
C SER A 101 30.86 -21.37 7.38
N GLY A 102 31.48 -22.52 7.67
CA GLY A 102 30.77 -23.66 8.24
C GLY A 102 30.09 -23.29 9.55
N ALA A 103 28.77 -23.29 9.55
CA ALA A 103 27.94 -22.95 10.70
C ALA A 103 26.88 -24.04 10.90
N THR A 104 26.50 -24.27 12.14
CA THR A 104 25.47 -25.25 12.50
C THR A 104 24.43 -24.56 13.36
N VAL A 105 23.17 -24.87 13.12
CA VAL A 105 22.07 -24.46 13.98
C VAL A 105 21.44 -25.66 14.67
N GLN A 106 20.95 -25.44 15.88
CA GLN A 106 19.97 -26.30 16.52
C GLN A 106 18.57 -25.85 16.12
N VAL A 107 17.76 -26.75 15.58
CA VAL A 107 16.38 -26.48 15.18
C VAL A 107 15.44 -26.94 16.31
N GLY A 108 14.47 -26.09 16.65
CA GLY A 108 13.42 -26.32 17.65
C GLY A 108 12.02 -26.16 17.05
N LEU A 109 11.02 -26.76 17.71
CA LEU A 109 9.60 -26.57 17.44
C LEU A 109 8.88 -26.42 18.77
N ARG A 110 8.10 -25.36 18.94
CA ARG A 110 7.40 -25.07 20.19
C ARG A 110 5.96 -24.70 19.93
N LYS A 111 5.07 -25.05 20.87
CA LYS A 111 3.69 -24.57 20.91
C LYS A 111 3.65 -23.31 21.76
N MET A 112 3.19 -22.20 21.18
CA MET A 112 3.12 -20.93 21.89
C MET A 112 1.91 -20.87 22.81
N ASN A 113 2.06 -20.19 23.95
CA ASN A 113 1.01 -20.00 24.93
C ASN A 113 0.44 -18.56 24.86
N LEU A 114 0.17 -18.09 23.63
CA LEU A 114 -0.40 -16.78 23.36
C LEU A 114 -1.49 -16.91 22.28
N PRO A 115 -2.63 -16.20 22.40
CA PRO A 115 -3.58 -16.08 21.30
C PRO A 115 -3.03 -15.13 20.22
N VAL A 116 -3.43 -15.35 18.96
CA VAL A 116 -2.91 -14.61 17.80
C VAL A 116 -3.13 -13.09 17.92
N ASP A 117 -4.30 -12.67 18.43
CA ASP A 117 -4.63 -11.26 18.66
C ASP A 117 -3.71 -10.58 19.69
N SER A 118 -3.15 -11.35 20.62
CA SER A 118 -2.16 -10.83 21.57
C SER A 118 -0.80 -10.70 20.93
N ILE A 119 -0.40 -11.63 20.05
CA ILE A 119 0.86 -11.54 19.31
C ILE A 119 0.89 -10.26 18.48
N TYR A 120 -0.17 -9.95 17.74
CA TYR A 120 -0.21 -8.73 16.91
C TYR A 120 -0.06 -7.42 17.70
N LYS A 121 -0.35 -7.42 19.01
CA LYS A 121 -0.17 -6.24 19.88
C LYS A 121 1.26 -6.08 20.40
N LEU A 122 2.13 -7.07 20.17
CA LEU A 122 3.52 -7.09 20.66
C LEU A 122 4.52 -6.65 19.59
N GLN A 123 4.07 -5.99 18.54
CA GLN A 123 4.92 -5.49 17.47
C GLN A 123 5.87 -4.39 17.98
N ASN A 124 7.14 -4.45 17.57
CA ASN A 124 8.23 -3.57 18.01
C ASN A 124 8.51 -3.60 19.52
N GLU A 125 8.25 -4.73 20.17
CA GLU A 125 8.41 -4.89 21.61
C GLU A 125 9.51 -5.89 22.01
N GLN A 126 10.03 -5.70 23.22
CA GLN A 126 10.85 -6.67 23.92
C GLN A 126 9.96 -7.53 24.83
N LEU A 127 9.96 -8.85 24.64
CA LEU A 127 9.11 -9.73 25.44
C LEU A 127 9.67 -9.95 26.84
N GLY A 128 10.94 -10.38 26.92
CA GLY A 128 11.57 -10.81 28.17
C GLY A 128 12.64 -11.89 27.97
N TYR A 129 13.03 -12.50 29.08
CA TYR A 129 14.03 -13.58 29.14
C TYR A 129 13.87 -14.44 30.42
N TYR A 130 14.46 -15.64 30.41
CA TYR A 130 14.57 -16.48 31.61
C TYR A 130 15.87 -16.22 32.34
N ILE A 131 15.86 -16.29 33.68
CA ILE A 131 17.05 -16.24 34.52
C ILE A 131 17.39 -17.66 34.99
N VAL A 132 18.65 -18.07 34.78
CA VAL A 132 19.22 -19.35 35.23
C VAL A 132 20.35 -19.06 36.21
N GLN A 133 20.35 -19.71 37.38
CA GLN A 133 21.46 -19.62 38.33
C GLN A 133 22.51 -20.70 38.06
N GLU A 134 23.71 -20.30 37.66
CA GLU A 134 24.85 -21.20 37.48
C GLU A 134 26.01 -20.77 38.37
N ASN A 135 26.47 -21.65 39.26
CA ASN A 135 27.67 -21.43 40.09
C ASN A 135 27.71 -20.06 40.82
N GLY A 136 26.55 -19.57 41.27
CA GLY A 136 26.42 -18.28 41.97
C GLY A 136 26.44 -17.04 41.07
N LYS A 137 26.38 -17.20 39.74
CA LYS A 137 26.18 -16.14 38.75
C LYS A 137 24.81 -16.30 38.06
N TYR A 138 24.21 -15.18 37.68
CA TYR A 138 22.99 -15.16 36.88
C TYR A 138 23.35 -15.24 35.39
N SER A 139 22.81 -16.24 34.70
CA SER A 139 22.82 -16.41 33.24
C SER A 139 21.42 -16.13 32.70
N PHE A 140 21.29 -15.64 31.46
CA PHE A 140 20.00 -15.39 30.83
C PHE A 140 19.75 -16.36 29.68
N SER A 141 18.57 -16.95 29.61
CA SER A 141 18.21 -17.99 28.64
C SER A 141 16.97 -17.61 27.80
N PRO A 142 16.92 -18.01 26.51
CA PRO A 142 15.74 -17.86 25.66
C PRO A 142 14.56 -18.71 26.12
N PHE A 143 14.82 -19.87 26.72
CA PHE A 143 13.85 -20.88 27.16
C PHE A 143 14.21 -21.46 28.54
N ASP A 144 13.23 -22.09 29.21
CA ASP A 144 13.43 -22.80 30.48
C ASP A 144 13.91 -24.25 30.26
N ASP A 145 15.18 -24.40 29.89
CA ASP A 145 15.74 -25.69 29.48
C ASP A 145 16.17 -26.61 30.67
N ASN A 146 16.10 -26.14 31.93
CA ASN A 146 16.72 -26.86 33.08
C ASN A 146 15.80 -27.20 34.27
N GLN A 147 14.52 -26.79 34.30
CA GLN A 147 13.51 -27.17 35.33
C GLN A 147 14.04 -27.28 36.79
N SER A 148 14.98 -26.44 37.22
CA SER A 148 15.51 -26.47 38.58
C SER A 148 14.83 -25.37 39.41
N ASP A 149 13.70 -25.71 40.03
CA ASP A 149 12.95 -25.13 41.18
C ASP A 149 12.96 -23.61 41.53
N THR A 150 13.64 -22.73 40.81
CA THR A 150 13.57 -21.27 40.97
C THR A 150 13.82 -20.59 39.62
N ILE A 151 12.83 -20.61 38.74
CA ILE A 151 12.82 -19.90 37.45
C ILE A 151 11.80 -18.76 37.51
N ASN A 152 12.24 -17.53 37.26
CA ASN A 152 11.36 -16.37 37.13
C ASN A 152 11.53 -15.82 35.70
N TRP A 153 10.53 -16.03 34.84
CA TRP A 153 10.39 -15.26 33.61
C TRP A 153 10.40 -13.77 33.97
N ILE A 154 11.34 -13.02 33.38
CA ILE A 154 11.39 -11.57 33.53
C ILE A 154 10.76 -10.99 32.28
N SER A 155 9.55 -10.48 32.47
CA SER A 155 8.81 -9.82 31.41
C SER A 155 9.07 -8.33 31.38
N ASN A 156 9.07 -7.78 30.17
CA ASN A 156 8.97 -6.33 29.96
C ASN A 156 7.57 -5.89 29.49
N LYS A 157 6.73 -6.78 28.95
CA LYS A 157 5.44 -6.43 28.34
C LYS A 157 4.27 -7.36 28.66
N ILE A 158 4.50 -8.66 28.79
CA ILE A 158 3.45 -9.68 28.97
C ILE A 158 3.48 -10.28 30.38
N THR A 159 2.34 -10.46 31.05
CA THR A 159 2.35 -10.95 32.44
C THR A 159 2.68 -12.43 32.56
N GLU A 160 2.48 -13.20 31.50
CA GLU A 160 2.70 -14.65 31.45
C GLU A 160 3.85 -14.99 30.49
N GLU A 161 4.42 -16.19 30.65
CA GLU A 161 5.45 -16.69 29.75
C GLU A 161 4.85 -17.02 28.37
N PRO A 162 5.49 -16.64 27.25
CA PRO A 162 4.90 -16.78 25.92
C PRO A 162 5.22 -18.10 25.20
N PHE A 163 6.21 -18.86 25.69
CA PHE A 163 6.79 -20.02 25.02
C PHE A 163 6.41 -21.30 25.77
N GLY A 164 5.27 -21.86 25.39
CA GLY A 164 4.72 -23.07 26.01
C GLY A 164 5.52 -24.34 25.73
N GLU A 165 4.82 -25.39 25.31
CA GLU A 165 5.37 -26.75 25.18
C GLU A 165 6.48 -26.85 24.13
N ASP A 166 7.60 -27.48 24.49
CA ASP A 166 8.64 -27.89 23.55
C ASP A 166 8.25 -29.21 22.88
N LEU A 167 8.14 -29.19 21.55
CA LEU A 167 7.70 -30.33 20.74
C LEU A 167 8.87 -31.09 20.09
N LEU A 168 10.14 -30.68 20.30
CA LEU A 168 11.28 -31.46 19.79
C LEU A 168 12.07 -32.13 20.92
N SER A 169 12.16 -31.55 22.12
CA SER A 169 12.86 -32.08 23.32
C SER A 169 14.36 -32.42 23.17
N GLU A 170 14.79 -32.96 22.03
CA GLU A 170 16.17 -33.15 21.58
C GLU A 170 16.39 -32.25 20.35
N TYR A 171 17.16 -31.18 20.51
CA TYR A 171 17.45 -30.24 19.42
C TYR A 171 18.26 -30.92 18.30
N PHE A 172 17.78 -30.83 17.06
CA PHE A 172 18.51 -31.36 15.89
C PHE A 172 19.49 -30.35 15.34
N SER A 173 20.71 -30.81 15.07
CA SER A 173 21.73 -30.01 14.39
C SER A 173 21.52 -30.04 12.87
N LEU A 174 21.45 -28.86 12.26
CA LEU A 174 21.44 -28.65 10.81
C LEU A 174 22.66 -27.82 10.40
N GLU A 175 23.49 -28.36 9.51
CA GLU A 175 24.60 -27.63 8.92
C GLU A 175 24.08 -26.65 7.85
N ILE A 176 24.49 -25.39 7.94
CA ILE A 176 24.01 -24.33 7.06
C ILE A 176 24.86 -24.25 5.79
N LYS A 177 24.20 -24.29 4.63
CA LYS A 177 24.83 -24.09 3.32
C LYS A 177 25.55 -22.74 3.20
N LYS A 178 26.69 -22.76 2.50
CA LYS A 178 27.51 -21.57 2.24
C LYS A 178 26.88 -20.57 1.28
N GLU A 179 26.19 -21.09 0.28
CA GLU A 179 25.44 -20.34 -0.73
C GLU A 179 24.07 -21.00 -0.82
N ASN A 180 23.00 -20.20 -0.70
CA ASN A 180 21.63 -20.68 -0.78
C ASN A 180 20.89 -19.87 -1.86
N ASN A 181 20.36 -20.56 -2.87
CA ASN A 181 19.61 -19.97 -3.98
C ASN A 181 18.13 -19.87 -3.62
N ASP A 182 17.82 -19.34 -2.43
CA ASP A 182 16.44 -19.22 -1.91
C ASP A 182 15.69 -20.55 -1.71
N GLU A 183 16.41 -21.64 -1.49
CA GLU A 183 15.83 -22.95 -1.22
C GLU A 183 15.72 -23.20 0.29
N TYR A 184 14.64 -23.87 0.71
CA TYR A 184 14.54 -24.37 2.07
C TYR A 184 15.51 -25.54 2.29
N GLN A 185 16.23 -25.50 3.41
CA GLN A 185 16.89 -26.66 3.97
C GLN A 185 15.89 -27.39 4.87
N TRP A 186 15.41 -28.54 4.41
CA TRP A 186 14.34 -29.30 5.07
C TRP A 186 14.90 -30.28 6.11
N LEU A 187 14.33 -30.21 7.32
CA LEU A 187 14.53 -31.17 8.40
C LEU A 187 13.28 -32.05 8.54
N GLN A 188 13.46 -33.36 8.41
CA GLN A 188 12.39 -34.36 8.47
C GLN A 188 11.99 -34.65 9.93
N MET A 189 10.70 -34.58 10.25
CA MET A 189 10.20 -34.86 11.61
C MET A 189 10.22 -36.34 11.97
N ASN A 190 10.30 -37.25 10.99
CA ASN A 190 10.41 -38.69 11.28
C ASN A 190 11.67 -39.07 12.10
N LEU A 191 12.66 -38.17 12.18
CA LEU A 191 13.86 -38.30 13.01
C LEU A 191 13.54 -38.28 14.51
N LEU A 192 12.39 -37.74 14.92
CA LEU A 192 11.88 -37.72 16.30
C LEU A 192 11.29 -39.06 16.76
N GLY A 193 11.01 -39.97 15.82
CA GLY A 193 10.23 -41.18 16.11
C GLY A 193 8.73 -40.94 16.29
N TYR A 194 8.24 -39.70 16.17
CA TYR A 194 6.83 -39.33 16.12
C TYR A 194 6.62 -38.09 15.22
N PHE A 195 5.37 -37.76 14.91
CA PHE A 195 5.01 -36.54 14.17
C PHE A 195 4.13 -35.65 15.04
N PRO A 196 4.48 -34.37 15.25
CA PRO A 196 3.64 -33.45 16.02
C PRO A 196 2.27 -33.25 15.37
N GLU A 197 1.20 -33.51 16.13
CA GLU A 197 -0.18 -33.21 15.73
C GLU A 197 -0.60 -31.87 16.33
N ILE A 198 -1.05 -30.95 15.47
CA ILE A 198 -1.43 -29.60 15.84
C ILE A 198 -2.92 -29.42 15.55
N LYS A 199 -3.66 -28.84 16.49
CA LYS A 199 -5.09 -28.53 16.29
C LYS A 199 -5.29 -27.20 15.59
N ALA A 200 -6.40 -27.09 14.84
CA ALA A 200 -6.80 -25.84 14.20
C ALA A 200 -6.79 -24.68 15.21
N GLY A 201 -6.20 -23.55 14.83
CA GLY A 201 -6.08 -22.34 15.63
C GLY A 201 -4.88 -22.31 16.59
N GLU A 202 -4.22 -23.44 16.85
CA GLU A 202 -3.01 -23.47 17.69
C GLU A 202 -1.83 -22.78 17.01
N ILE A 203 -0.95 -22.18 17.82
CA ILE A 203 0.22 -21.44 17.32
C ILE A 203 1.47 -22.27 17.56
N ILE A 204 2.20 -22.53 16.48
CA ILE A 204 3.48 -23.23 16.48
C ILE A 204 4.60 -22.29 16.09
N ALA A 205 5.74 -22.43 16.74
CA ALA A 205 6.95 -21.66 16.52
C ALA A 205 8.11 -22.57 16.12
N VAL A 206 8.71 -22.28 14.96
CA VAL A 206 10.00 -22.84 14.55
C VAL A 206 11.10 -21.98 15.13
N THR A 207 12.09 -22.61 15.75
CA THR A 207 13.25 -21.91 16.30
C THR A 207 14.54 -22.41 15.69
N ILE A 208 15.51 -21.51 15.51
CA ILE A 208 16.88 -21.89 15.16
C ILE A 208 17.86 -21.18 16.10
N LYS A 209 18.78 -21.94 16.68
CA LYS A 209 19.84 -21.44 17.56
C LYS A 209 21.20 -21.65 16.91
N ASN A 210 22.00 -20.61 16.77
CA ASN A 210 23.38 -20.76 16.32
C ASN A 210 24.22 -21.41 17.44
N ILE A 211 24.76 -22.61 17.23
CA ILE A 211 25.50 -23.33 18.28
C ILE A 211 26.99 -22.99 18.35
N SER A 212 27.50 -22.15 17.45
CA SER A 212 28.87 -21.66 17.54
C SER A 212 29.10 -20.93 18.87
N ALA A 213 30.35 -20.97 19.35
CA ALA A 213 30.76 -20.20 20.51
C ALA A 213 30.53 -18.70 20.25
N ILE A 214 30.21 -17.92 21.29
CA ILE A 214 29.95 -16.48 21.15
C ILE A 214 31.17 -15.73 20.60
N SER A 215 32.37 -16.25 20.85
CA SER A 215 33.65 -15.72 20.35
C SER A 215 33.97 -16.08 18.89
N ASP A 216 33.17 -16.93 18.25
CA ASP A 216 33.38 -17.40 16.88
C ASP A 216 32.77 -16.43 15.84
N SER A 217 33.43 -16.27 14.70
CA SER A 217 32.99 -15.38 13.60
C SER A 217 31.95 -16.02 12.67
N SER A 218 31.39 -17.17 13.04
CA SER A 218 30.39 -17.91 12.27
C SER A 218 29.03 -17.22 12.30
N ILE A 219 28.83 -16.31 11.34
CA ILE A 219 27.59 -15.54 11.17
C ILE A 219 26.66 -16.26 10.19
N ILE A 220 25.39 -16.38 10.58
CA ILE A 220 24.33 -16.92 9.74
C ILE A 220 23.45 -15.75 9.30
N TYR A 221 23.11 -15.76 8.02
CA TYR A 221 22.18 -14.84 7.37
C TYR A 221 20.87 -15.59 7.16
N ILE A 222 19.80 -15.16 7.84
CA ILE A 222 18.45 -15.63 7.54
C ILE A 222 17.78 -14.67 6.56
N LYS A 223 17.00 -15.22 5.64
CA LYS A 223 16.22 -14.40 4.72
C LYS A 223 15.02 -13.80 5.47
N GLU A 224 14.79 -12.52 5.30
CA GLU A 224 13.69 -11.78 5.93
C GLU A 224 13.11 -10.71 5.00
N GLY A 225 11.96 -10.17 5.40
CA GLY A 225 11.08 -9.30 4.61
C GLY A 225 9.66 -9.85 4.72
N CYS A 226 8.64 -9.14 4.23
CA CYS A 226 7.27 -9.63 3.95
C CYS A 226 6.08 -9.08 4.76
N SER A 227 6.15 -8.85 6.08
CA SER A 227 4.90 -8.62 6.84
C SER A 227 5.00 -7.66 8.02
N LEU A 228 4.02 -6.74 8.09
CA LEU A 228 3.75 -5.94 9.29
C LEU A 228 3.15 -6.80 10.40
N LYS A 229 2.40 -7.86 10.06
CA LYS A 229 1.62 -8.66 11.02
C LYS A 229 2.34 -9.92 11.51
N ASN A 230 3.13 -10.60 10.67
CA ASN A 230 3.69 -11.93 10.97
C ASN A 230 5.17 -11.89 11.37
N PHE A 231 5.57 -10.85 12.09
CA PHE A 231 6.96 -10.67 12.52
C PHE A 231 7.48 -11.86 13.35
N GLY A 232 8.76 -12.16 13.21
CA GLY A 232 9.48 -13.12 14.04
C GLY A 232 10.19 -12.43 15.22
N TRP A 233 10.74 -13.25 16.12
CA TRP A 233 11.55 -12.77 17.23
C TRP A 233 13.00 -13.23 17.14
N LYS A 234 13.92 -12.40 17.62
CA LYS A 234 15.33 -12.70 17.83
C LYS A 234 15.70 -12.56 19.30
N TYR A 235 16.35 -13.57 19.84
CA TYR A 235 17.00 -13.55 21.14
C TYR A 235 18.48 -13.25 20.99
N TYR A 236 18.97 -12.25 21.73
CA TYR A 236 20.38 -11.91 21.79
C TYR A 236 21.06 -12.61 22.98
N ALA A 237 22.09 -13.42 22.71
CA ALA A 237 22.84 -14.11 23.75
C ALA A 237 23.77 -13.18 24.55
N THR A 238 24.02 -13.56 25.80
CA THR A 238 24.48 -12.69 26.89
C THR A 238 25.93 -12.23 26.81
N ASP A 239 26.80 -12.97 26.14
CA ASP A 239 28.25 -12.74 26.27
C ASP A 239 28.82 -11.82 25.18
N ARG A 240 27.95 -11.09 24.45
CA ARG A 240 28.34 -10.02 23.51
C ARG A 240 28.51 -8.65 24.17
N ILE A 241 28.25 -8.54 25.47
CA ILE A 241 28.48 -7.32 26.24
C ILE A 241 29.92 -7.35 26.76
N SER A 242 30.77 -6.44 26.28
CA SER A 242 32.14 -6.29 26.81
C SER A 242 32.15 -6.13 28.34
N PRO A 243 33.16 -6.62 29.07
CA PRO A 243 33.20 -6.64 30.55
C PRO A 243 33.21 -5.25 31.25
N GLY A 244 33.03 -4.15 30.52
CA GLY A 244 33.07 -2.78 31.04
C GLY A 244 31.73 -2.02 30.96
N GLY A 245 30.63 -2.68 30.59
CA GLY A 245 29.35 -2.01 30.29
C GLY A 245 28.15 -2.60 31.03
N LEU A 246 28.26 -2.90 32.33
CA LEU A 246 27.06 -3.11 33.16
C LEU A 246 26.41 -1.75 33.44
N ASN A 247 25.75 -1.15 32.45
CA ASN A 247 24.82 -0.03 32.61
C ASN A 247 23.84 0.11 31.43
N ASP A 248 23.60 -0.95 30.67
CA ASP A 248 22.48 -0.99 29.73
C ASP A 248 21.77 -2.36 29.78
N SER A 249 20.75 -2.47 30.63
CA SER A 249 19.84 -3.60 30.71
C SER A 249 18.78 -3.62 29.59
N THR A 250 18.91 -2.80 28.55
CA THR A 250 17.88 -2.58 27.52
C THR A 250 18.08 -3.39 26.24
N GLY A 251 18.97 -4.40 26.22
CA GLY A 251 19.24 -5.21 25.01
C GLY A 251 19.10 -6.74 25.13
N ILE A 252 18.96 -7.30 26.34
CA ILE A 252 18.94 -8.76 26.59
C ILE A 252 17.54 -9.32 26.40
N GLY A 253 17.38 -10.49 25.78
CA GLY A 253 16.09 -11.17 25.66
C GLY A 253 15.52 -11.18 24.26
N TRP A 254 14.23 -11.51 24.16
CA TRP A 254 13.51 -11.62 22.90
C TRP A 254 13.04 -10.26 22.38
N TRP A 255 13.42 -9.95 21.15
CA TRP A 255 13.06 -8.73 20.43
C TRP A 255 12.35 -9.06 19.15
N ASN A 256 11.38 -8.25 18.78
CA ASN A 256 10.84 -8.22 17.42
C ASN A 256 10.85 -6.81 16.86
N LYS A 257 10.67 -6.74 15.55
CA LYS A 257 10.52 -5.49 14.83
C LYS A 257 9.60 -5.71 13.63
N GLU A 258 8.78 -4.70 13.37
CA GLU A 258 7.92 -4.63 12.20
C GLU A 258 8.71 -4.85 10.90
N GLY A 259 8.14 -5.65 9.99
CA GLY A 259 8.78 -6.00 8.72
C GLY A 259 9.80 -7.14 8.78
N HIS A 260 10.17 -7.61 9.98
CA HIS A 260 11.12 -8.73 10.16
C HIS A 260 10.38 -10.07 10.31
N THR A 261 9.83 -10.58 9.20
CA THR A 261 9.33 -11.97 9.11
C THR A 261 10.46 -12.85 8.58
N PHE A 262 10.72 -14.00 9.20
CA PHE A 262 11.81 -14.89 8.81
C PHE A 262 11.32 -15.99 7.87
N ASP A 263 12.05 -16.22 6.78
CA ASP A 263 11.67 -17.22 5.77
C ASP A 263 11.92 -18.65 6.29
N MET A 264 10.93 -19.16 7.00
CA MET A 264 10.81 -20.53 7.48
C MET A 264 9.50 -21.13 6.97
N ALA A 265 9.43 -22.45 6.92
CA ALA A 265 8.24 -23.17 6.48
C ALA A 265 7.98 -24.44 7.28
N LEU A 266 6.72 -24.89 7.25
CA LEU A 266 6.31 -26.20 7.71
C LEU A 266 5.67 -26.94 6.54
N ALA A 267 6.19 -28.12 6.20
CA ALA A 267 5.47 -29.05 5.34
C ALA A 267 4.52 -29.85 6.24
N VAL A 268 3.22 -29.83 5.93
CA VAL A 268 2.20 -30.41 6.79
C VAL A 268 1.32 -31.40 6.02
N GLU A 269 0.77 -32.36 6.73
CA GLU A 269 -0.41 -33.09 6.28
C GLU A 269 -1.62 -32.52 6.99
N VAL A 270 -2.49 -31.86 6.24
CA VAL A 270 -3.80 -31.43 6.76
C VAL A 270 -4.67 -32.66 7.01
N THR A 271 -5.11 -32.83 8.25
CA THR A 271 -5.93 -33.96 8.72
C THR A 271 -7.33 -33.54 9.17
N GLY A 272 -7.56 -32.26 9.42
CA GLY A 272 -8.88 -31.66 9.67
C GLY A 272 -9.37 -30.80 8.51
N CYS A 273 -10.54 -30.19 8.66
CA CYS A 273 -11.10 -29.35 7.60
C CYS A 273 -10.67 -27.89 7.70
N THR A 274 -10.37 -27.32 6.54
CA THR A 274 -10.08 -25.91 6.40
C THR A 274 -11.40 -25.11 6.38
N PRO A 275 -11.40 -23.89 6.95
CA PRO A 275 -12.53 -22.97 6.81
C PRO A 275 -12.91 -22.77 5.34
N PRO A 276 -14.18 -22.39 5.04
CA PRO A 276 -14.56 -22.03 3.69
C PRO A 276 -13.73 -20.85 3.16
N GLU A 277 -13.68 -20.65 1.85
CA GLU A 277 -13.06 -19.49 1.23
C GLU A 277 -14.13 -18.60 0.61
N ILE A 278 -13.99 -17.28 0.75
CA ILE A 278 -14.90 -16.28 0.18
C ILE A 278 -14.17 -15.49 -0.91
N TYR A 279 -14.71 -15.50 -2.13
CA TYR A 279 -14.15 -14.78 -3.27
C TYR A 279 -15.24 -14.42 -4.30
N ASN A 280 -14.86 -13.77 -5.41
CA ASN A 280 -15.78 -13.30 -6.45
C ASN A 280 -16.96 -12.49 -5.91
N ILE A 281 -16.68 -11.59 -4.97
CA ILE A 281 -17.70 -10.72 -4.38
C ILE A 281 -18.03 -9.62 -5.40
N THR A 282 -19.33 -9.41 -5.69
CA THR A 282 -19.78 -8.28 -6.53
C THR A 282 -19.21 -6.99 -5.97
N LYS A 283 -18.50 -6.22 -6.79
CA LYS A 283 -18.04 -4.86 -6.46
C LYS A 283 -19.04 -3.85 -7.01
N LEU A 284 -19.92 -3.36 -6.15
CA LEU A 284 -20.93 -2.38 -6.55
C LEU A 284 -20.27 -1.02 -6.88
N PRO A 285 -20.49 -0.43 -8.07
CA PRO A 285 -19.96 0.91 -8.35
C PRO A 285 -20.74 1.98 -7.59
N THR A 286 -20.12 3.14 -7.39
CA THR A 286 -20.84 4.37 -6.99
C THR A 286 -21.94 4.68 -8.00
N THR A 287 -23.09 5.15 -7.52
CA THR A 287 -24.27 5.39 -8.34
C THR A 287 -25.08 6.55 -7.79
N MET A 288 -25.99 7.10 -8.58
CA MET A 288 -27.01 8.04 -8.10
C MET A 288 -28.32 7.35 -7.70
N SER A 289 -28.47 6.07 -8.04
CA SER A 289 -29.67 5.29 -7.73
C SER A 289 -29.80 5.03 -6.24
N THR A 290 -30.98 5.29 -5.68
CA THR A 290 -31.34 4.99 -4.29
C THR A 290 -32.02 3.63 -4.13
N GLU A 291 -32.09 2.83 -5.19
CA GLU A 291 -32.77 1.54 -5.20
C GLU A 291 -31.95 0.43 -4.56
N ASP A 292 -32.63 -0.68 -4.24
CA ASP A 292 -32.01 -1.92 -3.77
C ASP A 292 -30.97 -2.47 -4.75
N ARG A 293 -29.90 -3.08 -4.23
CA ARG A 293 -28.76 -3.56 -5.03
C ARG A 293 -28.39 -5.00 -4.69
N GLU A 294 -28.29 -5.84 -5.70
CA GLU A 294 -27.88 -7.23 -5.54
C GLU A 294 -26.36 -7.35 -5.36
N VAL A 295 -25.94 -8.13 -4.37
CA VAL A 295 -24.56 -8.54 -4.14
C VAL A 295 -24.50 -10.05 -4.24
N SER A 296 -23.55 -10.56 -5.03
CA SER A 296 -23.24 -11.98 -5.08
C SER A 296 -21.85 -12.26 -4.52
N ALA A 297 -21.62 -13.48 -4.05
CA ALA A 297 -20.32 -13.98 -3.63
C ALA A 297 -20.22 -15.49 -3.88
N THR A 298 -18.99 -15.98 -4.06
CA THR A 298 -18.70 -17.41 -4.09
C THR A 298 -18.12 -17.83 -2.75
N VAL A 299 -18.70 -18.89 -2.15
CA VAL A 299 -18.23 -19.47 -0.89
C VAL A 299 -17.96 -20.96 -1.09
N MET A 300 -16.69 -21.34 -1.16
CA MET A 300 -16.25 -22.73 -1.35
C MET A 300 -15.88 -23.40 -0.03
N TRP A 301 -16.19 -24.68 0.13
CA TRP A 301 -15.82 -25.47 1.32
C TRP A 301 -14.41 -26.07 1.20
N GLY A 302 -13.69 -26.10 2.33
CA GLY A 302 -12.35 -26.69 2.45
C GLY A 302 -12.34 -28.23 2.45
N CYS A 303 -13.12 -28.87 3.32
CA CYS A 303 -13.56 -30.26 3.14
C CYS A 303 -14.87 -30.53 3.87
N SER A 304 -15.88 -31.09 3.20
CA SER A 304 -17.16 -31.59 3.75
C SER A 304 -18.01 -30.71 4.70
N ASP A 305 -17.52 -29.54 5.12
CA ASP A 305 -18.20 -28.65 6.03
C ASP A 305 -19.27 -27.87 5.27
N THR A 306 -20.52 -28.07 5.69
CA THR A 306 -21.65 -27.41 5.07
C THR A 306 -21.68 -25.97 5.55
N VAL A 307 -21.43 -25.02 4.65
CA VAL A 307 -21.70 -23.60 4.90
C VAL A 307 -23.17 -23.48 5.33
N ASN A 308 -23.41 -23.09 6.58
CA ASN A 308 -24.74 -23.09 7.18
C ASN A 308 -25.55 -21.88 6.73
N ALA A 309 -24.88 -20.73 6.61
CA ALA A 309 -25.47 -19.48 6.16
C ALA A 309 -24.37 -18.55 5.64
N VAL A 310 -24.73 -17.64 4.75
CA VAL A 310 -23.89 -16.54 4.31
C VAL A 310 -24.68 -15.25 4.46
N SER A 311 -24.02 -14.19 4.91
CA SER A 311 -24.61 -12.88 5.12
C SER A 311 -23.74 -11.79 4.51
N ILE A 312 -24.37 -10.68 4.13
CA ILE A 312 -23.71 -9.40 3.89
C ILE A 312 -23.70 -8.67 5.23
N LEU A 313 -22.51 -8.31 5.70
CA LEU A 313 -22.37 -7.31 6.75
C LEU A 313 -22.14 -5.96 6.09
N TYR A 314 -22.91 -4.93 6.47
CA TYR A 314 -22.71 -3.58 5.95
C TYR A 314 -22.83 -2.51 7.04
N LYS A 315 -22.11 -1.42 6.84
CA LYS A 315 -22.15 -0.20 7.66
C LYS A 315 -22.40 1.00 6.75
N ILE A 316 -22.97 2.04 7.34
CA ILE A 316 -23.33 3.28 6.65
C ILE A 316 -22.46 4.41 7.20
N ASN A 317 -21.91 5.27 6.34
CA ASN A 317 -21.15 6.46 6.73
C ASN A 317 -20.08 6.21 7.80
N ASP A 318 -19.36 5.09 7.68
CA ASP A 318 -18.32 4.64 8.62
C ASP A 318 -18.79 4.52 10.08
N GLU A 319 -20.09 4.29 10.30
CA GLU A 319 -20.63 3.92 11.59
C GLU A 319 -19.93 2.68 12.17
N ASN A 320 -19.73 2.66 13.49
CA ASN A 320 -19.18 1.51 14.21
C ASN A 320 -20.16 0.33 14.34
N ILE A 321 -21.30 0.38 13.65
CA ILE A 321 -22.38 -0.61 13.74
C ILE A 321 -22.51 -1.33 12.40
N TRP A 322 -22.18 -2.62 12.41
CA TRP A 322 -22.45 -3.52 11.31
C TRP A 322 -23.89 -4.03 11.38
N ARG A 323 -24.61 -3.89 10.28
CA ARG A 323 -25.93 -4.48 10.03
C ARG A 323 -25.73 -5.76 9.23
N GLU A 324 -26.56 -6.77 9.46
CA GLU A 324 -26.43 -8.08 8.82
C GLU A 324 -27.67 -8.42 7.98
N ILE A 325 -27.44 -8.92 6.77
CA ILE A 325 -28.48 -9.36 5.84
C ILE A 325 -28.13 -10.75 5.34
N SER A 326 -29.05 -11.70 5.47
CA SER A 326 -28.86 -13.05 4.96
C SER A 326 -28.83 -13.08 3.43
N MET A 327 -27.92 -13.89 2.88
CA MET A 327 -27.86 -14.25 1.47
C MET A 327 -28.58 -15.58 1.22
N VAL A 328 -29.12 -15.75 0.02
CA VAL A 328 -29.75 -16.97 -0.48
C VAL A 328 -28.76 -17.73 -1.33
N ASN A 329 -28.67 -19.05 -1.13
CA ASN A 329 -27.89 -19.92 -1.99
C ASN A 329 -28.55 -20.00 -3.38
N ASP A 330 -27.85 -19.55 -4.42
CA ASP A 330 -28.31 -19.49 -5.81
C ASP A 330 -27.89 -20.75 -6.59
N SER A 331 -26.66 -21.22 -6.38
CA SER A 331 -26.12 -22.46 -6.96
C SER A 331 -24.99 -23.01 -6.06
N SER A 332 -24.39 -24.16 -6.42
CA SER A 332 -23.51 -24.98 -5.56
C SER A 332 -22.56 -24.21 -4.63
N TYR A 333 -22.00 -23.08 -5.08
CA TYR A 333 -21.14 -22.21 -4.26
C TYR A 333 -21.53 -20.72 -4.31
N SER A 334 -22.58 -20.37 -5.05
CA SER A 334 -22.95 -18.97 -5.28
C SER A 334 -24.06 -18.55 -4.33
N TRP A 335 -23.88 -17.39 -3.71
CA TRP A 335 -24.81 -16.78 -2.78
C TRP A 335 -25.18 -15.39 -3.27
N LYS A 336 -26.44 -15.00 -3.14
CA LYS A 336 -26.97 -13.68 -3.51
C LYS A 336 -27.72 -13.04 -2.35
N GLY A 337 -27.48 -11.77 -2.09
CA GLY A 337 -28.22 -10.98 -1.12
C GLY A 337 -28.57 -9.61 -1.69
N ILE A 338 -29.57 -8.96 -1.11
CA ILE A 338 -30.01 -7.62 -1.50
C ILE A 338 -29.57 -6.64 -0.42
N LEU A 339 -28.68 -5.72 -0.77
CA LEU A 339 -28.42 -4.53 0.04
C LEU A 339 -29.60 -3.56 -0.15
N PRO A 340 -30.24 -3.09 0.94
CA PRO A 340 -31.35 -2.16 0.83
C PRO A 340 -30.85 -0.83 0.28
N GLY A 341 -31.67 -0.21 -0.55
CA GLY A 341 -31.45 1.11 -1.10
C GLY A 341 -31.12 2.13 0.00
N GLN A 342 -30.20 3.03 -0.31
CA GLN A 342 -29.75 4.06 0.62
C GLN A 342 -30.08 5.45 0.06
N PRO A 343 -30.35 6.45 0.92
CA PRO A 343 -30.59 7.80 0.46
C PRO A 343 -29.32 8.41 -0.16
N GLY A 344 -29.51 9.48 -0.91
CA GLY A 344 -28.41 10.28 -1.45
C GLY A 344 -27.41 10.74 -0.39
N ASN A 345 -26.15 10.89 -0.80
CA ASN A 345 -25.01 11.26 0.04
C ASN A 345 -24.70 10.22 1.14
N THR A 346 -24.85 8.93 0.80
CA THR A 346 -24.57 7.81 1.70
C THR A 346 -23.36 7.02 1.22
N LYS A 347 -22.38 6.81 2.11
CA LYS A 347 -21.31 5.83 1.93
C LYS A 347 -21.76 4.49 2.49
N VAL A 348 -21.67 3.44 1.68
CA VAL A 348 -21.97 2.07 2.09
C VAL A 348 -20.69 1.26 2.01
N THR A 349 -20.34 0.63 3.13
CA THR A 349 -19.21 -0.30 3.20
C THR A 349 -19.75 -1.68 3.57
N TYR A 350 -19.36 -2.72 2.84
CA TYR A 350 -19.82 -4.08 3.10
C TYR A 350 -18.72 -5.13 2.95
N ILE A 351 -18.92 -6.24 3.64
CA ILE A 351 -18.14 -7.48 3.59
C ILE A 351 -19.09 -8.66 3.56
N ILE A 352 -18.58 -9.83 3.19
CA ILE A 352 -19.33 -11.08 3.23
C ILE A 352 -18.90 -11.87 4.45
N LYS A 353 -19.85 -12.46 5.17
CA LYS A 353 -19.62 -13.34 6.31
C LYS A 353 -20.21 -14.71 6.04
N ALA A 354 -19.43 -15.77 6.21
CA ALA A 354 -19.89 -17.15 6.08
C ALA A 354 -19.86 -17.85 7.44
N TYR A 355 -20.91 -18.60 7.75
CA TYR A 355 -21.05 -19.40 8.96
C TYR A 355 -20.84 -20.88 8.65
N PHE A 356 -20.05 -21.56 9.48
CA PHE A 356 -19.72 -22.98 9.33
C PHE A 356 -19.42 -23.58 10.71
N ASN A 357 -20.03 -24.71 11.06
CA ASN A 357 -19.73 -25.48 12.28
C ASN A 357 -19.61 -24.61 13.56
N ASP A 358 -20.60 -23.76 13.84
CA ASP A 358 -20.64 -22.79 14.95
C ASP A 358 -19.56 -21.68 14.93
N ASN A 359 -18.75 -21.61 13.86
CA ASN A 359 -17.76 -20.58 13.60
C ASN A 359 -18.20 -19.65 12.45
N SER A 360 -17.42 -18.59 12.22
CA SER A 360 -17.61 -17.72 11.07
C SER A 360 -16.31 -17.13 10.55
N ILE A 361 -16.26 -16.87 9.25
CA ILE A 361 -15.21 -16.08 8.60
C ILE A 361 -15.81 -14.88 7.89
N ILE A 362 -14.97 -13.88 7.61
CA ILE A 362 -15.32 -12.71 6.81
C ILE A 362 -14.41 -12.61 5.58
N SER A 363 -14.90 -11.96 4.52
CA SER A 363 -14.08 -11.63 3.36
C SER A 363 -12.92 -10.70 3.74
N PRO A 364 -11.76 -10.82 3.07
CA PRO A 364 -10.58 -10.03 3.41
C PRO A 364 -10.67 -8.55 2.96
N GLU A 365 -11.53 -8.24 1.99
CA GLU A 365 -11.69 -6.88 1.41
C GLU A 365 -12.99 -6.23 1.92
N GLU A 366 -12.91 -4.98 2.42
CA GLU A 366 -14.06 -4.08 2.58
C GLU A 366 -14.39 -3.44 1.22
N ILE A 367 -15.61 -3.66 0.72
CA ILE A 367 -16.08 -3.04 -0.52
C ILE A 367 -16.89 -1.79 -0.21
N VAL A 368 -16.60 -0.70 -0.91
CA VAL A 368 -17.23 0.61 -0.67
C VAL A 368 -17.88 1.13 -1.94
N TYR A 369 -19.08 1.69 -1.81
CA TYR A 369 -19.70 2.53 -2.83
C TYR A 369 -20.41 3.72 -2.21
N PHE A 370 -20.66 4.74 -3.03
CA PHE A 370 -21.42 5.92 -2.63
C PHE A 370 -22.74 6.01 -3.38
N ILE A 371 -23.77 6.55 -2.71
CA ILE A 371 -24.94 7.11 -3.39
C ILE A 371 -24.63 8.58 -3.65
N PHE A 372 -24.11 8.86 -4.83
CA PHE A 372 -23.67 10.18 -5.25
C PHE A 372 -24.87 11.10 -5.49
N VAL A 373 -24.76 12.35 -5.07
CA VAL A 373 -25.77 13.39 -5.29
C VAL A 373 -25.09 14.61 -5.88
N PRO A 374 -25.47 15.06 -7.08
CA PRO A 374 -25.04 16.34 -7.61
C PRO A 374 -25.46 17.49 -6.67
N THR A 375 -24.50 18.32 -6.25
CA THR A 375 -24.75 19.48 -5.38
C THR A 375 -24.39 20.81 -6.04
N THR A 376 -23.65 20.76 -7.15
CA THR A 376 -23.20 21.95 -7.88
C THR A 376 -23.43 21.80 -9.39
N ASN A 377 -23.12 22.85 -10.16
CA ASN A 377 -23.17 22.83 -11.62
C ASN A 377 -21.81 22.55 -12.27
N THR A 378 -20.78 22.20 -11.48
CA THR A 378 -19.43 21.90 -11.98
C THR A 378 -18.99 20.53 -11.49
N LEU A 379 -18.58 19.67 -12.40
CA LEU A 379 -18.05 18.34 -12.10
C LEU A 379 -16.54 18.33 -12.32
N LEU A 380 -15.77 18.02 -11.29
CA LEU A 380 -14.35 17.73 -11.38
C LEU A 380 -14.14 16.20 -11.43
N VAL A 381 -13.70 15.70 -12.58
CA VAL A 381 -13.50 14.30 -12.86
C VAL A 381 -12.02 13.97 -12.76
N PHE A 382 -11.67 12.97 -11.96
CA PHE A 382 -10.34 12.36 -11.95
C PHE A 382 -10.42 11.01 -12.67
N ASN A 383 -9.95 11.00 -13.90
CA ASN A 383 -9.90 9.82 -14.76
C ASN A 383 -8.49 9.21 -14.66
N GLY A 384 -8.35 7.99 -14.14
CA GLY A 384 -7.04 7.40 -13.86
C GLY A 384 -6.76 7.15 -12.38
N LEU A 385 -7.32 7.98 -11.50
CA LEU A 385 -7.28 7.81 -10.04
C LEU A 385 -8.64 7.36 -9.50
N TYR A 386 -8.85 6.05 -9.39
CA TYR A 386 -10.03 5.57 -8.70
C TYR A 386 -9.89 5.81 -7.20
N TYR A 387 -10.92 6.42 -6.59
CA TYR A 387 -10.97 6.59 -5.14
C TYR A 387 -10.85 5.22 -4.47
N THR A 388 -9.76 4.99 -3.74
CA THR A 388 -9.69 3.87 -2.79
C THR A 388 -9.80 4.45 -1.36
N PRO A 389 -10.61 3.88 -0.47
CA PRO A 389 -10.80 4.41 0.89
C PRO A 389 -9.53 4.53 1.72
N ASN A 390 -8.44 3.84 1.33
CA ASN A 390 -7.14 3.81 2.01
C ASN A 390 -6.03 4.57 1.27
N SER A 391 -6.29 5.11 0.07
CA SER A 391 -5.31 5.99 -0.57
C SER A 391 -5.36 7.35 0.11
N ASN A 392 -4.21 7.83 0.61
CA ASN A 392 -3.99 9.25 0.83
C ASN A 392 -4.09 9.92 -0.54
N LEU A 393 -5.28 10.37 -0.93
CA LEU A 393 -5.58 10.91 -2.27
C LEU A 393 -4.99 12.32 -2.43
N TYR A 394 -3.66 12.41 -2.46
CA TYR A 394 -2.97 13.41 -3.27
C TYR A 394 -3.33 13.08 -4.73
N PRO A 395 -4.09 13.91 -5.50
CA PRO A 395 -3.77 15.32 -5.79
C PRO A 395 -5.02 16.26 -5.92
N GLN A 396 -6.24 15.83 -5.56
CA GLN A 396 -7.46 16.50 -6.00
C GLN A 396 -7.59 17.96 -5.56
N ASP A 397 -7.13 18.26 -4.35
CA ASP A 397 -7.24 19.59 -3.78
C ASP A 397 -6.23 20.57 -4.40
N TYR A 398 -5.09 20.08 -4.91
CA TYR A 398 -3.96 20.93 -5.26
C TYR A 398 -3.96 21.47 -6.69
N TYR A 399 -4.77 20.90 -7.59
CA TYR A 399 -4.87 21.37 -8.98
C TYR A 399 -5.23 22.85 -9.10
N PHE A 400 -5.84 23.45 -8.07
CA PHE A 400 -6.26 24.83 -8.09
C PHE A 400 -5.56 25.65 -7.00
N GLY A 401 -4.24 25.49 -6.82
CA GLY A 401 -3.44 26.26 -5.86
C GLY A 401 -3.44 27.79 -6.09
N VAL A 402 -3.03 28.56 -5.08
CA VAL A 402 -2.95 30.05 -5.14
C VAL A 402 -1.58 30.63 -4.80
N SER A 403 -0.49 29.93 -5.13
CA SER A 403 0.89 30.41 -4.92
C SER A 403 1.32 30.54 -3.45
N ASP A 404 0.57 29.96 -2.50
CA ASP A 404 0.94 29.82 -1.08
C ASP A 404 1.43 28.39 -0.80
N PHE A 405 2.68 28.12 -1.17
CA PHE A 405 3.33 26.81 -0.98
C PHE A 405 3.62 26.47 0.49
N THR A 406 3.44 27.43 1.42
CA THR A 406 3.68 27.19 2.85
C THR A 406 2.46 26.55 3.49
N ASN A 407 1.27 27.07 3.18
CA ASN A 407 0.01 26.57 3.73
C ASN A 407 -0.76 25.69 2.74
N TYR A 408 -0.24 25.50 1.52
CA TYR A 408 -0.89 24.78 0.43
C TYR A 408 -2.32 25.27 0.22
N THR A 409 -2.49 26.60 0.19
CA THR A 409 -3.80 27.20 0.01
C THR A 409 -4.28 26.96 -1.42
N VAL A 410 -5.55 26.57 -1.56
CA VAL A 410 -6.20 26.27 -2.85
C VAL A 410 -7.41 27.17 -3.05
N ARG A 411 -7.66 27.53 -4.30
CA ARG A 411 -8.77 28.34 -4.76
C ARG A 411 -10.07 27.60 -4.49
N GLN A 412 -10.99 28.28 -3.81
CA GLN A 412 -12.31 27.73 -3.52
C GLN A 412 -13.26 28.04 -4.68
N PHE A 413 -13.97 27.01 -5.14
CA PHE A 413 -15.04 27.11 -6.14
C PHE A 413 -16.03 25.96 -5.96
N PRO A 414 -17.31 26.16 -6.26
CA PRO A 414 -18.32 25.11 -6.14
C PRO A 414 -18.06 24.01 -7.17
N ARG A 415 -17.84 22.78 -6.70
CA ARG A 415 -17.68 21.59 -7.53
C ARG A 415 -18.17 20.34 -6.81
N ASP A 416 -18.67 19.38 -7.57
CA ASP A 416 -18.69 17.98 -7.16
C ASP A 416 -17.46 17.26 -7.72
N VAL A 417 -17.07 16.15 -7.11
CA VAL A 417 -15.92 15.35 -7.53
C VAL A 417 -16.37 13.96 -7.95
N TRP A 418 -15.89 13.51 -9.11
CA TRP A 418 -16.11 12.17 -9.62
C TRP A 418 -14.81 11.43 -9.87
N ALA A 419 -14.63 10.29 -9.22
CA ALA A 419 -13.44 9.43 -9.33
C ALA A 419 -13.83 7.94 -9.25
N TYR A 420 -15.01 7.60 -9.77
CA TYR A 420 -15.67 6.31 -9.50
C TYR A 420 -15.93 5.46 -10.73
N GLY A 421 -15.51 5.88 -11.92
CA GLY A 421 -15.75 5.15 -13.16
C GLY A 421 -16.07 6.05 -14.35
N PRO A 422 -16.50 5.47 -15.47
CA PRO A 422 -16.87 6.20 -16.68
C PRO A 422 -18.03 7.14 -16.42
N LEU A 423 -18.09 8.23 -17.18
CA LEU A 423 -19.21 9.16 -17.13
C LEU A 423 -20.45 8.54 -17.78
N THR A 424 -21.63 8.90 -17.28
CA THR A 424 -22.91 8.48 -17.83
C THR A 424 -23.73 9.68 -18.25
N ASP A 425 -24.62 9.50 -19.22
CA ASP A 425 -25.57 10.54 -19.66
C ASP A 425 -26.36 11.13 -18.48
N GLU A 426 -26.76 10.27 -17.53
CA GLU A 426 -27.49 10.68 -16.34
C GLU A 426 -26.64 11.60 -15.47
N LEU A 427 -25.38 11.22 -15.19
CA LEU A 427 -24.48 11.99 -14.34
C LEU A 427 -24.19 13.37 -14.94
N VAL A 428 -23.78 13.42 -16.20
CA VAL A 428 -23.37 14.69 -16.83
C VAL A 428 -24.53 15.66 -17.01
N SER A 429 -25.77 15.17 -17.04
CA SER A 429 -26.97 16.00 -17.24
C SER A 429 -27.22 17.04 -16.14
N PHE A 430 -26.57 16.90 -14.97
CA PHE A 430 -26.71 17.83 -13.84
C PHE A 430 -25.71 19.00 -13.89
N TYR A 431 -24.77 19.00 -14.82
CA TYR A 431 -23.61 19.90 -14.82
C TYR A 431 -23.58 20.81 -16.05
N ASN A 432 -23.11 22.05 -15.84
CA ASN A 432 -22.79 23.00 -16.90
C ASN A 432 -21.30 23.00 -17.24
N ASN A 433 -20.45 22.63 -16.31
CA ASN A 433 -19.01 22.57 -16.52
C ASN A 433 -18.49 21.19 -16.14
N ILE A 434 -17.66 20.60 -16.99
CA ILE A 434 -16.92 19.38 -16.69
C ILE A 434 -15.44 19.69 -16.83
N ILE A 435 -14.69 19.46 -15.76
CA ILE A 435 -13.23 19.51 -15.73
C ILE A 435 -12.75 18.08 -15.55
N GLU A 436 -12.15 17.49 -16.56
CA GLU A 436 -11.63 16.13 -16.55
C GLU A 436 -10.11 16.15 -16.56
N ILE A 437 -9.54 15.62 -15.49
CA ILE A 437 -8.10 15.47 -15.30
C ILE A 437 -7.74 13.99 -15.43
N THR A 438 -6.93 13.66 -16.43
CA THR A 438 -6.43 12.31 -16.67
C THR A 438 -5.06 12.13 -16.01
N THR A 439 -5.01 11.36 -14.94
CA THR A 439 -3.81 11.26 -14.09
C THR A 439 -3.80 9.92 -13.35
N PRO A 440 -2.67 9.17 -13.25
CA PRO A 440 -1.44 9.36 -14.03
C PRO A 440 -1.65 9.11 -15.53
N SER A 441 -2.75 8.47 -15.93
CA SER A 441 -3.13 8.13 -17.30
C SER A 441 -4.66 7.96 -17.37
N PRO A 442 -5.32 8.07 -18.53
CA PRO A 442 -6.75 7.82 -18.64
C PRO A 442 -7.10 6.34 -18.37
N ASN A 443 -8.16 6.09 -17.62
CA ASN A 443 -8.81 4.78 -17.53
C ASN A 443 -10.01 4.65 -18.48
N GLU A 444 -10.64 5.76 -18.83
CA GLU A 444 -11.88 5.81 -19.62
C GLU A 444 -11.78 6.87 -20.73
N TYR A 445 -12.52 6.66 -21.82
CA TYR A 445 -12.67 7.64 -22.90
C TYR A 445 -14.15 8.03 -23.03
N ASN A 446 -14.49 9.22 -22.54
CA ASN A 446 -15.88 9.66 -22.32
C ASN A 446 -16.53 10.34 -23.54
N ASP A 447 -15.95 10.23 -24.73
CA ASP A 447 -16.29 11.04 -25.91
C ASP A 447 -17.79 11.05 -26.22
N SER A 448 -18.42 9.88 -26.27
CA SER A 448 -19.84 9.78 -26.65
C SER A 448 -20.76 10.52 -25.68
N VAL A 449 -20.45 10.47 -24.39
CA VAL A 449 -21.20 11.16 -23.33
C VAL A 449 -20.92 12.65 -23.37
N ILE A 450 -19.65 13.05 -23.53
CA ILE A 450 -19.25 14.45 -23.61
C ILE A 450 -19.81 15.14 -24.86
N VAL A 451 -19.74 14.51 -26.04
CA VAL A 451 -20.31 15.07 -27.29
C VAL A 451 -21.80 15.28 -27.14
N LYS A 452 -22.54 14.25 -26.69
CA LYS A 452 -23.98 14.35 -26.47
C LYS A 452 -24.34 15.43 -25.45
N TRP A 453 -23.53 15.57 -24.40
CA TRP A 453 -23.70 16.61 -23.39
C TRP A 453 -23.43 18.00 -23.97
N LEU A 454 -22.31 18.23 -24.66
CA LEU A 454 -21.99 19.49 -25.32
C LEU A 454 -23.07 19.93 -26.31
N ASP A 455 -23.58 18.99 -27.13
CA ASP A 455 -24.64 19.26 -28.11
C ASP A 455 -25.98 19.64 -27.47
N SER A 456 -26.20 19.27 -26.21
CA SER A 456 -27.46 19.53 -25.51
C SER A 456 -27.63 20.97 -25.04
N SER A 457 -26.54 21.75 -24.94
CA SER A 457 -26.59 23.13 -24.47
C SER A 457 -25.36 23.93 -24.89
N PRO A 458 -25.51 25.16 -25.41
CA PRO A 458 -24.39 26.03 -25.77
C PRO A 458 -23.60 26.56 -24.57
N ASN A 459 -24.14 26.41 -23.35
CA ASN A 459 -23.49 26.86 -22.11
C ASN A 459 -22.68 25.77 -21.42
N HIS A 460 -22.61 24.57 -22.01
CA HIS A 460 -21.79 23.48 -21.49
C HIS A 460 -20.33 23.71 -21.84
N ASN A 461 -19.44 23.69 -20.85
CA ASN A 461 -18.01 23.94 -21.02
C ASN A 461 -17.18 22.74 -20.57
N TYR A 462 -16.17 22.37 -21.36
CA TYR A 462 -15.37 21.18 -21.12
C TYR A 462 -13.89 21.52 -21.06
N PHE A 463 -13.23 21.12 -19.97
CA PHE A 463 -11.80 21.19 -19.84
C PHE A 463 -11.26 19.78 -19.66
N LEU A 464 -10.37 19.37 -20.57
CA LEU A 464 -9.70 18.09 -20.54
C LEU A 464 -8.20 18.31 -20.40
N ALA A 465 -7.58 17.72 -19.40
CA ALA A 465 -6.14 17.78 -19.24
C ALA A 465 -5.55 16.48 -18.73
N GLY A 466 -4.34 16.19 -19.16
CA GLY A 466 -3.53 15.16 -18.55
C GLY A 466 -2.60 14.51 -19.56
N GLN A 467 -1.52 13.94 -19.03
CA GLN A 467 -0.61 13.16 -19.86
C GLN A 467 -1.31 11.89 -20.35
N GLU A 468 -0.80 11.34 -21.45
CA GLU A 468 -1.23 10.05 -22.02
C GLU A 468 -2.66 10.01 -22.58
N TRP A 469 -3.42 11.11 -22.51
CA TRP A 469 -4.74 11.12 -23.12
C TRP A 469 -4.67 10.89 -24.65
N LEU A 470 -3.67 11.44 -25.32
CA LEU A 470 -3.40 11.18 -26.74
C LEU A 470 -2.59 9.88 -26.92
N GLY A 471 -1.47 9.74 -26.21
CA GLY A 471 -0.57 8.57 -26.26
C GLY A 471 -1.28 7.23 -26.10
N HIS A 472 -1.73 6.93 -24.88
CA HIS A 472 -2.38 5.66 -24.54
C HIS A 472 -3.59 5.33 -25.45
N ARG A 473 -4.33 6.35 -25.90
CA ARG A 473 -5.53 6.17 -26.76
C ARG A 473 -5.22 5.60 -28.13
N TYR A 474 -4.02 5.86 -28.65
CA TYR A 474 -3.61 5.52 -30.00
C TYR A 474 -2.42 4.57 -30.06
N ASP A 475 -2.21 3.80 -28.99
CA ASP A 475 -1.05 2.93 -28.81
C ASP A 475 0.27 3.68 -29.02
N TYR A 476 0.35 4.92 -28.54
CA TYR A 476 1.54 5.79 -28.62
C TYR A 476 1.97 6.11 -30.07
N ARG A 477 1.01 6.09 -31.02
CA ARG A 477 1.27 6.37 -32.44
C ARG A 477 0.78 7.73 -32.86
N ASP A 478 1.67 8.47 -33.53
CA ASP A 478 1.33 9.75 -34.16
C ASP A 478 0.16 9.55 -35.13
N SER A 479 -0.88 10.37 -34.97
CA SER A 479 -2.18 10.12 -35.57
C SER A 479 -2.78 11.40 -36.15
N SER A 480 -3.34 11.31 -37.37
CA SER A 480 -4.10 12.40 -37.98
C SER A 480 -5.58 12.24 -37.72
N PHE A 481 -6.26 13.35 -37.45
CA PHE A 481 -7.69 13.38 -37.18
C PHE A 481 -8.43 14.14 -38.28
N LEU A 482 -9.64 13.69 -38.57
CA LEU A 482 -10.51 14.23 -39.62
C LEU A 482 -11.85 14.64 -39.02
N ALA A 483 -12.56 15.54 -39.69
CA ALA A 483 -13.92 15.92 -39.34
C ALA A 483 -14.79 14.67 -39.08
N GLY A 484 -15.56 14.70 -37.99
CA GLY A 484 -16.31 13.57 -37.44
C GLY A 484 -15.63 12.85 -36.28
N SER A 485 -14.34 13.12 -35.99
CA SER A 485 -13.68 12.62 -34.78
C SER A 485 -13.79 13.62 -33.63
N PHE A 486 -13.77 13.13 -32.39
CA PHE A 486 -13.83 13.98 -31.20
C PHE A 486 -12.65 14.96 -31.12
N GLU A 487 -11.45 14.50 -31.47
CA GLU A 487 -10.23 15.31 -31.49
C GLU A 487 -10.36 16.48 -32.46
N TYR A 488 -10.89 16.24 -33.66
CA TYR A 488 -11.04 17.29 -34.66
C TYR A 488 -12.23 18.21 -34.33
N ASP A 489 -13.41 17.65 -34.10
CA ASP A 489 -14.65 18.43 -34.00
C ASP A 489 -14.79 19.17 -32.67
N ASN A 490 -14.31 18.58 -31.56
CA ASN A 490 -14.49 19.13 -30.21
C ASN A 490 -13.21 19.76 -29.66
N LEU A 491 -12.03 19.20 -29.96
CA LEU A 491 -10.75 19.74 -29.50
C LEU A 491 -10.01 20.59 -30.57
N GLY A 492 -10.43 20.51 -31.83
CA GLY A 492 -9.79 21.21 -32.95
C GLY A 492 -8.39 20.70 -33.30
N ILE A 493 -8.04 19.48 -32.87
CA ILE A 493 -6.75 18.83 -33.11
C ILE A 493 -6.78 18.12 -34.47
N THR A 494 -5.78 18.40 -35.30
CA THR A 494 -5.63 17.81 -36.64
C THR A 494 -4.61 16.68 -36.69
N HIS A 495 -3.64 16.69 -35.77
CA HIS A 495 -2.61 15.65 -35.68
C HIS A 495 -2.00 15.60 -34.28
N SER A 496 -1.75 14.41 -33.73
CA SER A 496 -0.99 14.21 -32.49
C SER A 496 0.43 13.70 -32.76
N PHE A 497 1.35 14.09 -31.88
CA PHE A 497 2.72 13.61 -31.79
C PHE A 497 2.93 13.10 -30.37
N ASN A 498 3.26 11.82 -30.23
CA ASN A 498 3.34 11.21 -28.90
C ASN A 498 4.78 11.21 -28.37
N ASP A 499 4.93 11.27 -27.05
CA ASP A 499 6.22 11.19 -26.37
C ASP A 499 7.26 12.19 -26.91
N VAL A 500 6.86 13.43 -27.16
CA VAL A 500 7.68 14.39 -27.93
C VAL A 500 9.00 14.75 -27.24
N SER A 501 9.11 14.44 -25.95
CA SER A 501 10.33 14.56 -25.17
C SER A 501 10.86 13.18 -24.79
N TYR A 502 12.04 12.83 -25.31
CA TYR A 502 12.83 11.67 -24.87
C TYR A 502 12.25 10.27 -25.17
N ALA A 503 11.31 10.14 -26.12
CA ALA A 503 10.74 8.87 -26.57
C ALA A 503 11.78 7.73 -26.67
N ASN A 504 11.49 6.59 -26.03
CA ASN A 504 12.32 5.37 -26.06
C ASN A 504 13.76 5.54 -25.57
N THR A 505 14.03 6.51 -24.68
CA THR A 505 15.34 6.71 -24.04
C THR A 505 15.21 6.74 -22.52
N THR A 506 16.33 6.67 -21.79
CA THR A 506 16.37 6.87 -20.33
C THR A 506 15.96 8.29 -19.90
N GLY A 507 15.58 9.17 -20.84
CA GLY A 507 15.30 10.58 -20.58
C GLY A 507 13.89 10.88 -20.09
N GLN A 508 12.99 9.88 -19.98
CA GLN A 508 11.62 10.01 -19.45
C GLN A 508 11.53 10.52 -18.00
N TYR A 509 12.66 10.59 -17.28
CA TYR A 509 12.76 11.17 -15.94
C TYR A 509 13.23 12.64 -15.94
N PHE A 510 13.59 13.18 -17.11
CA PHE A 510 14.00 14.57 -17.24
C PHE A 510 12.82 15.46 -17.61
N PRO A 511 12.81 16.73 -17.17
CA PRO A 511 11.74 17.65 -17.49
C PRO A 511 11.68 17.99 -18.98
N SER A 512 10.47 18.19 -19.49
CA SER A 512 10.20 18.78 -20.81
C SER A 512 10.21 20.30 -20.71
N ARG A 513 10.60 20.98 -21.79
CA ARG A 513 10.59 22.44 -21.84
C ARG A 513 9.25 22.95 -22.35
N LEU A 514 8.65 23.86 -21.60
CA LEU A 514 7.36 24.48 -21.92
C LEU A 514 7.52 25.99 -22.16
N TYR A 515 6.73 26.51 -23.09
CA TYR A 515 6.74 27.90 -23.53
C TYR A 515 5.32 28.47 -23.53
N PRO A 516 4.90 29.21 -22.48
CA PRO A 516 3.59 29.84 -22.44
C PRO A 516 3.51 30.96 -23.49
N VAL A 517 2.35 31.13 -24.10
CA VAL A 517 2.13 32.15 -25.15
C VAL A 517 1.80 33.50 -24.52
N GLN A 518 2.58 34.53 -24.89
CA GLN A 518 2.36 35.89 -24.42
C GLN A 518 0.98 36.40 -24.84
N GLY A 519 0.20 36.89 -23.87
CA GLY A 519 -1.12 37.47 -24.12
C GLY A 519 -2.22 36.46 -24.44
N SER A 520 -1.93 35.15 -24.41
CA SER A 520 -2.95 34.10 -24.51
C SER A 520 -3.94 34.16 -23.35
N LEU A 521 -5.16 33.68 -23.60
CA LEU A 521 -6.24 33.71 -22.61
C LEU A 521 -5.89 32.86 -21.37
N LEU A 522 -5.40 31.64 -21.57
CA LEU A 522 -5.16 30.72 -20.46
C LEU A 522 -3.74 30.76 -19.91
N CYS A 523 -2.75 31.21 -20.69
CA CYS A 523 -1.34 31.22 -20.26
C CYS A 523 -0.70 32.62 -20.22
N GLY A 524 -1.43 33.70 -20.52
CA GLY A 524 -0.87 35.05 -20.54
C GLY A 524 -0.39 35.56 -19.18
N ASP A 525 -1.08 35.20 -18.09
CA ASP A 525 -0.65 35.54 -16.72
C ASP A 525 0.51 34.66 -16.26
N LEU A 526 0.49 33.36 -16.59
CA LEU A 526 1.61 32.45 -16.38
C LEU A 526 2.87 32.97 -17.07
N TYR A 527 2.77 33.44 -18.32
CA TYR A 527 3.88 34.05 -19.05
C TYR A 527 4.48 35.26 -18.30
N LYS A 528 3.65 36.13 -17.74
CA LYS A 528 4.13 37.28 -16.96
C LYS A 528 4.81 36.83 -15.67
N LEU A 529 4.22 35.89 -14.95
CA LEU A 529 4.78 35.35 -13.71
C LEU A 529 6.12 34.66 -13.95
N TYR A 530 6.20 33.85 -15.01
CA TYR A 530 7.42 33.18 -15.44
C TYR A 530 8.57 34.16 -15.64
N ASN A 531 8.36 35.20 -16.44
CA ASN A 531 9.35 36.25 -16.69
C ASN A 531 9.72 37.09 -15.45
N LEU A 532 8.88 37.09 -14.41
CA LEU A 532 9.14 37.79 -13.16
C LEU A 532 9.92 36.95 -12.15
N GLN A 533 9.53 35.69 -11.95
CA GLN A 533 10.03 34.83 -10.87
C GLN A 533 11.33 34.11 -11.24
N THR A 534 11.36 33.50 -12.42
CA THR A 534 12.50 32.71 -12.87
C THR A 534 12.75 33.01 -14.35
N PRO A 535 13.44 34.12 -14.68
CA PRO A 535 13.85 34.41 -16.05
C PRO A 535 14.93 33.41 -16.48
N GLY A 536 14.52 32.17 -16.76
CA GLY A 536 15.29 31.11 -17.36
C GLY A 536 14.98 30.97 -18.86
N ASP A 537 15.39 29.86 -19.45
CA ASP A 537 15.17 29.61 -20.89
C ASP A 537 13.77 29.06 -21.21
N SER A 538 13.15 28.30 -20.29
CA SER A 538 11.80 27.76 -20.43
C SER A 538 11.15 27.48 -19.06
N LEU A 539 9.83 27.23 -19.05
CA LEU A 539 9.18 26.46 -17.98
C LEU A 539 9.59 24.98 -18.06
N GLN A 540 9.37 24.23 -16.99
CA GLN A 540 9.59 22.78 -16.94
C GLN A 540 8.27 22.05 -16.70
N TYR A 541 8.02 20.99 -17.48
CA TYR A 541 7.05 19.96 -17.12
C TYR A 541 7.80 18.79 -16.49
N ASN A 542 7.55 18.53 -15.21
CA ASN A 542 8.30 17.57 -14.41
C ASN A 542 7.38 16.72 -13.50
N PRO A 543 6.59 15.81 -14.10
CA PRO A 543 5.59 15.06 -13.35
C PRO A 543 6.21 14.13 -12.31
N ASN A 544 7.40 13.58 -12.56
CA ASN A 544 8.11 12.75 -11.60
C ASN A 544 8.42 13.49 -10.29
N TYR A 545 8.88 14.74 -10.41
CA TYR A 545 9.22 15.57 -9.26
C TYR A 545 7.98 16.05 -8.48
N GLU A 546 6.94 16.49 -9.19
CA GLU A 546 5.75 17.10 -8.57
C GLU A 546 4.71 16.09 -8.08
N LEU A 547 4.60 14.95 -8.76
CA LEU A 547 3.52 13.96 -8.53
C LEU A 547 4.06 12.62 -8.01
N GLY A 548 5.38 12.38 -8.11
CA GLY A 548 6.07 11.22 -7.53
C GLY A 548 6.68 10.27 -8.57
N GLU A 549 7.47 9.32 -8.09
CA GLU A 549 8.34 8.47 -8.95
C GLU A 549 7.58 7.64 -10.01
N SER A 550 6.31 7.34 -9.78
CA SER A 550 5.43 6.62 -10.72
C SER A 550 4.96 7.47 -11.91
N TYR A 551 5.13 8.79 -11.85
CA TYR A 551 4.72 9.71 -12.89
C TYR A 551 5.90 9.99 -13.83
N HIS A 552 5.92 9.33 -14.97
CA HIS A 552 6.95 9.53 -16.00
C HIS A 552 6.57 10.66 -16.95
N ASN A 553 7.55 11.33 -17.54
CA ASN A 553 7.31 12.40 -18.50
C ASN A 553 7.09 11.82 -19.91
N TRP A 554 5.81 11.69 -20.26
CA TRP A 554 5.32 11.26 -21.58
C TRP A 554 4.40 12.32 -22.17
N ILE A 555 4.89 13.56 -22.18
CA ILE A 555 4.11 14.66 -22.74
C ILE A 555 3.95 14.50 -24.25
N ASP A 556 2.73 14.71 -24.72
CA ASP A 556 2.39 14.72 -26.14
C ASP A 556 2.34 16.16 -26.67
N GLY A 557 2.62 16.32 -27.96
CA GLY A 557 2.39 17.56 -28.71
C GLY A 557 1.34 17.34 -29.79
N TYR A 558 0.81 18.41 -30.37
CA TYR A 558 -0.21 18.27 -31.42
C TYR A 558 -0.26 19.46 -32.39
N ARG A 559 -0.93 19.30 -33.53
CA ARG A 559 -1.30 20.37 -34.48
C ARG A 559 -2.79 20.65 -34.37
N VAL A 560 -3.17 21.90 -34.58
CA VAL A 560 -4.55 22.37 -34.48
C VAL A 560 -5.03 23.02 -35.78
N ASP A 561 -6.34 23.13 -35.97
CA ASP A 561 -6.90 24.04 -36.97
C ASP A 561 -6.81 25.48 -36.45
N THR A 562 -5.83 26.22 -36.94
CA THR A 562 -5.54 27.60 -36.50
C THR A 562 -6.64 28.60 -36.86
N ASN A 563 -7.66 28.22 -37.63
CA ASN A 563 -8.81 29.08 -37.89
C ASN A 563 -9.85 29.06 -36.76
N SER A 564 -9.83 28.02 -35.92
CA SER A 564 -10.81 27.81 -34.86
C SER A 564 -10.20 27.65 -33.47
N VAL A 565 -8.90 27.35 -33.37
CA VAL A 565 -8.20 27.07 -32.12
C VAL A 565 -7.12 28.11 -31.85
N GLU A 566 -7.08 28.58 -30.60
CA GLU A 566 -5.98 29.40 -30.07
C GLU A 566 -5.03 28.53 -29.25
N VAL A 567 -3.72 28.70 -29.47
CA VAL A 567 -2.67 27.96 -28.75
C VAL A 567 -2.20 28.77 -27.55
N ASP A 568 -2.23 28.17 -26.36
CA ASP A 568 -1.83 28.81 -25.10
C ASP A 568 -0.41 28.42 -24.66
N MET A 569 0.07 27.23 -25.02
CA MET A 569 1.41 26.76 -24.64
C MET A 569 2.01 25.81 -25.68
N TYR A 570 3.32 25.90 -25.84
CA TYR A 570 4.12 24.98 -26.66
C TYR A 570 5.06 24.12 -25.81
N VAL A 571 5.31 22.90 -26.27
CA VAL A 571 6.35 21.99 -25.79
C VAL A 571 7.47 21.88 -26.83
N GLU A 572 8.73 21.85 -26.39
CA GLU A 572 9.89 21.57 -27.24
C GLU A 572 10.09 20.07 -27.42
N SER A 573 10.15 19.60 -28.68
CA SER A 573 10.49 18.22 -28.98
C SER A 573 11.98 17.94 -28.72
N ARG A 574 12.28 16.82 -28.06
CA ARG A 574 13.67 16.37 -27.80
C ARG A 574 13.86 14.93 -28.21
N GLY A 575 14.38 14.74 -29.43
CA GLY A 575 15.03 13.53 -29.90
C GLY A 575 14.10 12.34 -30.11
N ILE A 576 13.67 12.13 -31.35
CA ILE A 576 13.25 10.81 -31.84
C ILE A 576 14.48 10.15 -32.48
N GLY A 577 14.94 9.02 -31.95
CA GLY A 577 15.92 8.15 -32.63
C GLY A 577 17.31 8.76 -32.93
N GLY A 578 17.77 9.73 -32.14
CA GLY A 578 19.11 10.33 -32.31
C GLY A 578 19.24 11.41 -33.39
N GLN A 579 18.13 11.92 -33.93
CA GLN A 579 18.12 13.08 -34.83
C GLN A 579 17.85 14.38 -34.06
N ALA A 580 18.56 15.45 -34.42
CA ALA A 580 18.51 16.76 -33.78
C ALA A 580 17.33 17.64 -34.27
N HIS A 581 16.14 17.07 -34.46
CA HIS A 581 14.98 17.90 -34.81
C HIS A 581 14.30 18.40 -33.54
N VAL A 582 14.53 19.68 -33.27
CA VAL A 582 13.79 20.46 -32.27
C VAL A 582 12.66 21.18 -33.00
N GLU A 583 11.42 20.95 -32.60
CA GLU A 583 10.21 21.64 -33.05
C GLU A 583 9.43 22.10 -31.81
N LEU A 584 8.70 23.21 -31.93
CA LEU A 584 7.73 23.62 -30.91
C LEU A 584 6.34 23.15 -31.35
N LEU A 585 5.73 22.29 -30.55
CA LEU A 585 4.40 21.75 -30.80
C LEU A 585 3.44 22.29 -29.74
N PRO A 586 2.21 22.71 -30.12
CA PRO A 586 1.14 22.96 -29.16
C PRO A 586 0.98 21.82 -28.16
N CYS A 587 0.83 22.16 -26.88
CA CYS A 587 0.49 21.23 -25.80
C CYS A 587 -0.65 21.76 -24.89
N ALA A 588 -0.98 23.05 -24.95
CA ALA A 588 -2.18 23.62 -24.38
C ALA A 588 -2.89 24.52 -25.40
N SER A 589 -4.21 24.38 -25.52
CA SER A 589 -5.03 25.19 -26.43
C SER A 589 -6.46 25.34 -25.92
N HIS A 590 -7.18 26.30 -26.51
CA HIS A 590 -8.60 26.50 -26.28
C HIS A 590 -9.34 26.91 -27.56
N LEU A 591 -10.65 26.67 -27.55
CA LEU A 591 -11.57 27.11 -28.60
C LEU A 591 -12.97 27.37 -28.06
N THR A 592 -13.74 28.16 -28.79
CA THR A 592 -15.20 28.25 -28.60
C THR A 592 -15.88 27.60 -29.80
N LEU A 593 -16.66 26.53 -29.57
CA LEU A 593 -17.39 25.86 -30.63
C LEU A 593 -18.43 26.83 -31.23
N PRO A 594 -18.86 26.63 -32.50
CA PRO A 594 -19.86 27.50 -33.13
C PRO A 594 -21.18 27.63 -32.34
N ALA A 595 -21.52 26.61 -31.54
CA ALA A 595 -22.68 26.63 -30.65
C ALA A 595 -22.50 27.56 -29.42
N GLY A 596 -21.27 27.83 -29.00
CA GLY A 596 -20.94 28.68 -27.85
C GLY A 596 -20.16 27.99 -26.73
N ASN A 597 -20.02 26.65 -26.79
CA ASN A 597 -19.30 25.87 -25.78
C ASN A 597 -17.83 26.29 -25.70
N LYS A 598 -17.33 26.52 -24.48
CA LYS A 598 -15.91 26.80 -24.24
C LYS A 598 -15.17 25.49 -23.99
N ILE A 599 -14.11 25.23 -24.76
CA ILE A 599 -13.31 24.00 -24.68
C ILE A 599 -11.84 24.36 -24.40
N ALA A 600 -11.24 23.70 -23.41
CA ALA A 600 -9.80 23.76 -23.14
C ALA A 600 -9.20 22.35 -23.18
N PHE A 601 -8.02 22.20 -23.78
CA PHE A 601 -7.32 20.92 -23.86
C PHE A 601 -5.83 21.05 -23.58
N PHE A 602 -5.34 20.32 -22.57
CA PHE A 602 -3.90 20.21 -22.24
C PHE A 602 -3.44 18.75 -22.36
N SER A 603 -2.40 18.47 -23.15
CA SER A 603 -1.84 17.12 -23.34
C SER A 603 -0.91 16.67 -22.21
N PHE A 604 -0.98 17.32 -21.05
CA PHE A 604 -0.10 17.11 -19.91
C PHE A 604 -0.83 17.38 -18.60
N ASP A 605 -0.28 16.88 -17.50
CA ASP A 605 -0.82 17.17 -16.16
C ASP A 605 -0.47 18.60 -15.73
N PRO A 606 -1.45 19.52 -15.59
CA PRO A 606 -1.17 20.93 -15.35
C PRO A 606 -0.59 21.24 -13.96
N LEU A 607 -0.69 20.30 -13.01
CA LEU A 607 -0.08 20.45 -11.69
C LEU A 607 1.45 20.27 -11.75
N ALA A 608 1.97 19.59 -12.77
CA ALA A 608 3.38 19.23 -12.89
C ALA A 608 4.27 20.28 -13.60
N ILE A 609 3.86 21.55 -13.60
CA ILE A 609 4.65 22.66 -14.17
C ILE A 609 5.50 23.32 -13.08
N ASN A 610 6.82 23.35 -13.24
CA ASN A 610 7.74 23.97 -12.30
C ASN A 610 8.94 24.66 -13.00
N SER A 611 9.97 25.01 -12.23
CA SER A 611 11.24 25.52 -12.73
C SER A 611 12.44 25.02 -11.93
N SER A 612 13.62 25.11 -12.53
CA SER A 612 14.92 24.81 -11.92
C SER A 612 16.02 25.58 -12.68
N PRO A 613 17.14 26.00 -12.05
CA PRO A 613 17.56 25.68 -10.68
C PRO A 613 16.83 26.49 -9.59
N ASP A 614 16.33 27.68 -9.92
CA ASP A 614 15.45 28.42 -9.03
C ASP A 614 14.05 27.81 -9.11
N TYR A 615 13.65 27.16 -8.02
CA TYR A 615 12.37 26.46 -7.96
C TYR A 615 11.20 27.41 -7.78
N TYR A 616 10.21 27.26 -8.64
CA TYR A 616 8.88 27.85 -8.49
C TYR A 616 7.86 26.84 -9.02
N TRP A 617 6.81 26.58 -8.25
CA TRP A 617 5.77 25.63 -8.64
C TRP A 617 4.62 26.34 -9.36
N TYR A 618 4.78 26.49 -10.67
CA TYR A 618 3.81 27.18 -11.52
C TYR A 618 2.46 26.46 -11.58
N GLY A 619 2.45 25.12 -11.57
CA GLY A 619 1.22 24.32 -11.57
C GLY A 619 0.35 24.55 -10.32
N PHE A 620 0.92 25.02 -9.21
CA PHE A 620 0.20 25.34 -7.97
C PHE A 620 -0.06 26.85 -7.79
N SER A 621 0.20 27.65 -8.82
CA SER A 621 0.03 29.11 -8.77
C SER A 621 -1.38 29.53 -9.21
N ILE A 622 -1.85 30.71 -8.77
CA ILE A 622 -3.16 31.25 -9.23
C ILE A 622 -3.13 31.64 -10.72
N GLU A 623 -1.95 31.87 -11.28
CA GLU A 623 -1.69 32.17 -12.68
C GLU A 623 -1.65 30.91 -13.56
N SER A 624 -1.71 29.72 -12.96
CA SER A 624 -1.68 28.45 -13.68
C SER A 624 -2.86 28.31 -14.67
N PRO A 625 -2.66 27.58 -15.80
CA PRO A 625 -3.65 27.56 -16.88
C PRO A 625 -5.01 26.99 -16.45
N GLN A 626 -5.01 25.97 -15.58
CA GLN A 626 -6.23 25.38 -15.04
C GLN A 626 -7.00 26.30 -14.09
N ASN A 627 -6.32 27.20 -13.38
CA ASN A 627 -7.01 28.26 -12.62
C ASN A 627 -7.66 29.28 -13.58
N LYS A 628 -7.01 29.59 -14.71
CA LYS A 628 -7.55 30.50 -15.73
C LYS A 628 -8.74 29.91 -16.48
N VAL A 629 -8.80 28.59 -16.62
CA VAL A 629 -10.01 27.90 -17.10
C VAL A 629 -11.22 28.19 -16.19
N LEU A 630 -11.04 28.19 -14.86
CA LEU A 630 -12.15 28.52 -13.94
C LEU A 630 -12.70 29.93 -14.17
N ASP A 631 -11.82 30.90 -14.41
CA ASP A 631 -12.19 32.28 -14.73
C ASP A 631 -12.94 32.32 -16.06
N TRP A 632 -12.39 31.68 -17.09
CA TRP A 632 -12.97 31.68 -18.42
C TRP A 632 -14.33 30.98 -18.48
N PHE A 633 -14.54 29.93 -17.68
CA PHE A 633 -15.83 29.23 -17.58
C PHE A 633 -16.83 29.96 -16.69
N ASP A 634 -16.47 31.12 -16.13
CA ASP A 634 -17.31 31.91 -15.23
C ASP A 634 -17.75 31.11 -13.97
N ILE A 635 -16.91 30.15 -13.53
CA ILE A 635 -17.21 29.27 -12.37
C ILE A 635 -17.04 30.04 -11.05
N THR A 636 -16.08 30.94 -10.99
CA THR A 636 -15.74 31.68 -9.78
C THR A 636 -16.42 33.04 -9.78
N SER A 637 -17.25 33.32 -8.78
CA SER A 637 -17.81 34.66 -8.54
C SER A 637 -16.79 35.50 -7.76
N ASP A 638 -16.06 36.38 -8.43
CA ASP A 638 -14.93 37.15 -7.89
C ASP A 638 -15.19 37.82 -6.52
N VAL A 639 -14.24 37.62 -5.60
CA VAL A 639 -13.40 38.73 -5.12
C VAL A 639 -11.96 38.30 -5.33
N ASN A 640 -11.32 38.85 -6.37
CA ASN A 640 -9.87 38.83 -6.50
C ASN A 640 -9.26 39.60 -5.31
N GLU A 641 -9.01 38.92 -4.18
CA GLU A 641 -7.91 39.33 -3.31
C GLU A 641 -6.61 39.05 -4.07
N THR A 642 -6.27 39.92 -5.01
CA THR A 642 -4.87 40.10 -5.40
C THR A 642 -4.10 40.44 -4.12
N LYS A 643 -3.59 39.42 -3.44
CA LYS A 643 -2.50 39.59 -2.48
C LYS A 643 -1.32 40.10 -3.29
N MET A 644 -1.19 41.42 -3.31
CA MET A 644 -0.03 42.14 -3.83
C MET A 644 1.25 41.44 -3.35
N LEU A 645 2.15 41.28 -4.30
CA LEU A 645 3.54 40.81 -4.19
C LEU A 645 4.18 41.20 -2.84
N LEU A 646 4.91 40.23 -2.27
CA LEU A 646 5.70 40.33 -1.04
C LEU A 646 6.40 41.69 -0.91
N PRO A 647 6.32 42.39 0.23
CA PRO A 647 6.81 43.77 0.32
C PRO A 647 8.34 43.84 0.21
N GLY A 648 8.82 44.63 -0.75
CA GLY A 648 10.26 44.89 -0.97
C GLY A 648 10.87 45.97 -0.05
N GLU A 649 10.08 46.58 0.83
CA GLU A 649 10.50 47.73 1.65
C GLU A 649 10.11 47.60 3.13
N PHE A 650 10.86 48.28 4.01
CA PHE A 650 10.51 48.42 5.41
C PHE A 650 9.31 49.36 5.57
N MET A 651 8.23 48.91 6.18
CA MET A 651 7.05 49.76 6.46
C MET A 651 6.52 49.56 7.87
N LEU A 652 6.22 50.67 8.56
CA LEU A 652 5.45 50.70 9.80
C LEU A 652 4.03 51.17 9.50
N TYR A 653 3.04 50.33 9.76
CA TYR A 653 1.64 50.67 9.49
C TYR A 653 1.08 51.49 10.65
N GLN A 654 0.03 52.27 10.36
CA GLN A 654 -0.71 53.00 11.39
C GLN A 654 -1.20 52.04 12.48
N ASN A 655 -1.06 52.46 13.74
CA ASN A 655 -1.49 51.68 14.89
C ASN A 655 -3.02 51.63 14.96
N TYR A 656 -3.58 50.45 15.20
CA TYR A 656 -5.02 50.26 15.35
C TYR A 656 -5.32 49.27 16.47
N PRO A 657 -6.33 49.53 17.33
CA PRO A 657 -7.23 50.69 17.34
C PRO A 657 -6.57 52.01 17.80
N ASN A 658 -7.20 53.12 17.39
CA ASN A 658 -6.91 54.54 17.64
C ASN A 658 -6.65 54.85 19.15
N PRO A 659 -5.98 55.96 19.56
CA PRO A 659 -5.31 56.18 20.85
C PRO A 659 -6.26 56.41 22.05
N PHE A 660 -7.52 56.03 21.92
CA PHE A 660 -8.48 55.94 23.03
C PHE A 660 -8.65 54.52 23.56
N ASN A 661 -7.93 53.54 22.99
CA ASN A 661 -7.89 52.18 23.53
C ASN A 661 -6.60 51.95 24.34
N PRO A 662 -6.69 51.35 25.54
CA PRO A 662 -5.54 51.09 26.41
C PRO A 662 -4.56 50.05 25.84
N VAL A 663 -4.92 49.38 24.73
CA VAL A 663 -4.08 48.44 24.00
C VAL A 663 -4.23 48.71 22.50
N THR A 664 -3.13 48.76 21.78
CA THR A 664 -3.11 48.92 20.32
C THR A 664 -2.23 47.84 19.68
N LYS A 665 -2.51 47.49 18.42
CA LYS A 665 -1.66 46.57 17.65
C LYS A 665 -0.80 47.39 16.70
N ILE A 666 0.51 47.20 16.80
CA ILE A 666 1.50 47.79 15.89
C ILE A 666 1.84 46.73 14.85
N LYS A 667 1.51 47.01 13.59
CA LYS A 667 1.88 46.16 12.45
C LYS A 667 3.07 46.78 11.76
N TYR A 668 4.05 45.96 11.39
CA TYR A 668 5.21 46.35 10.63
C TYR A 668 5.57 45.27 9.62
N THR A 669 6.36 45.64 8.62
CA THR A 669 6.90 44.74 7.60
C THR A 669 8.41 44.95 7.50
N ILE A 670 9.13 43.84 7.38
CA ILE A 670 10.59 43.80 7.20
C ILE A 670 10.86 42.97 5.94
N PRO A 671 11.65 43.49 4.98
CA PRO A 671 12.01 42.74 3.78
C PRO A 671 12.89 41.54 4.14
N HIS A 672 12.72 40.44 3.41
CA HIS A 672 13.50 39.23 3.63
C HIS A 672 14.92 39.41 3.07
N VAL A 673 15.90 39.68 3.94
CA VAL A 673 17.31 39.77 3.55
C VAL A 673 17.92 38.36 3.57
N LYS A 674 18.11 37.75 2.40
CA LYS A 674 18.86 36.48 2.27
C LYS A 674 20.35 36.76 2.53
N THR A 675 20.87 36.41 3.71
CA THR A 675 22.32 36.19 3.88
C THR A 675 22.59 34.72 3.62
N GLY A 676 23.31 34.43 2.54
CA GLY A 676 23.67 33.06 2.16
C GLY A 676 24.36 32.34 3.32
N TYR A 677 23.84 31.15 3.64
CA TYR A 677 24.32 30.23 4.67
C TYR A 677 24.13 30.74 6.11
N THR A 678 23.28 30.04 6.86
CA THR A 678 22.85 30.23 8.27
C THR A 678 21.59 31.11 8.45
N PRO A 679 20.52 30.65 9.14
CA PRO A 679 19.40 31.51 9.52
C PRO A 679 19.91 32.54 10.54
N SER A 680 20.22 33.75 10.06
CA SER A 680 20.48 34.88 10.94
C SER A 680 19.15 35.26 11.59
N LEU A 681 19.06 35.11 12.92
CA LEU A 681 18.05 35.77 13.73
C LEU A 681 18.17 37.27 13.43
N GLN A 682 17.26 37.80 12.62
CA GLN A 682 17.19 39.24 12.39
C GLN A 682 16.81 39.87 13.74
N ASN A 683 17.75 40.58 14.36
CA ASN A 683 17.51 41.29 15.62
C ASN A 683 16.65 42.52 15.32
N VAL A 684 15.33 42.36 15.39
CA VAL A 684 14.36 43.44 15.24
C VAL A 684 14.10 44.05 16.62
N THR A 685 14.40 45.34 16.77
CA THR A 685 14.14 46.08 18.02
C THR A 685 13.05 47.13 17.78
N LEU A 686 11.91 46.98 18.44
CA LEU A 686 10.87 48.00 18.52
C LEU A 686 11.08 48.83 19.79
N LYS A 687 11.21 50.15 19.68
CA LYS A 687 11.32 51.07 20.81
C LYS A 687 10.13 52.02 20.84
N ILE A 688 9.52 52.20 22.01
CA ILE A 688 8.37 53.07 22.20
C ILE A 688 8.82 54.25 23.07
N TYR A 689 8.53 55.47 22.61
CA TYR A 689 8.83 56.70 23.33
C TYR A 689 7.55 57.41 23.71
N ASP A 690 7.50 57.98 24.92
CA ASP A 690 6.45 58.91 25.30
C ASP A 690 6.61 60.26 24.58
N ILE A 691 5.62 61.14 24.77
CA ILE A 691 5.58 62.48 24.16
C ILE A 691 6.79 63.35 24.58
N LEU A 692 7.43 63.04 25.71
CA LEU A 692 8.60 63.76 26.21
C LEU A 692 9.92 63.13 25.71
N GLY A 693 9.85 62.10 24.87
CA GLY A 693 11.00 61.41 24.30
C GLY A 693 11.64 60.38 25.23
N LYS A 694 10.94 59.95 26.29
CA LYS A 694 11.42 58.91 27.21
C LYS A 694 10.97 57.52 26.73
N GLU A 695 11.91 56.58 26.65
CA GLU A 695 11.61 55.17 26.33
C GLU A 695 10.75 54.56 27.46
N ILE A 696 9.63 53.91 27.11
CA ILE A 696 8.64 53.34 28.05
C ILE A 696 8.60 51.83 28.05
#